data_AF-A0A7J2MUL6-F1
#
_entry.id   AF-A0A7J2MUL6-F1
#
_cell.length_a   1.000
_cell.length_b   1.000
_cell.length_c   1.000
_cell.angle_alpha   90.00
_cell.angle_beta   90.00
_cell.angle_gamma   90.00
#
_symmetry.space_group_name_H-M   'P 1'
#
loop_
_entity.id
_entity.type
_entity.pdbx_description
1 polymer ?
#
loop_
_entity_poly.entity_id
_entity_poly.type
_entity_poly.pdbx_seq_one_letter_code
_entity_poly.pdbx_strand_id
1 'polypeptide(L)'
;ALEVATNKYIEFEDKREAIEFGIRVGLAYLTLGIVSAPVEGFVGVRIKKRRDGKDYLACYFGGPIRGAGGTAAALTLLIADFLRRKFNLYPYDPDEREIQRYLIEVESYHVNVQRLQFFPTKEELTFLIEHIPIEITGDATTEREVLAYKDLERVETNKIRGGMCLVLCEGIAQKAKKILKYIKEWGDEFGLEDWKFLNEYLKIQQRAHTTREEKESGKVTPDYRYIEETVAGRPIFSHPMAPNGFRLRYGRSRLSGLAACSLNPATMYILDEFIATGSQLKLERPGKAAAVTPCDLIEGPVVRLKGGTVIRVNTEEEARRIKDKVEKVLFLGDILISYGDFVEQNHILLPSGWVEEWWVQELEKVLEEKGLNKEDFRDILENPFKEIEARKAIDISLKLGIPLHPRYTYHWNYLGVEDFKYLYSKLKGRKIEFPLVFEMDEKFKEILEKICIPHKVEKNSIIIEENEALPFLYSLGILPKFEEEKLKALEDFRDPLEFLNKVSVLKLRNKIPFTVGARLGRPEKAKMRRLKTRPHMLFPLGSQGGRMRSLNEALKKGYVEVEVPIFFCPKCNSKRMYRICRVCGSRTQPYRVCQNCGKYTRKKIHCGAKTKPFEKRKVDIKLLTSIATKGLGVKLPPLVKGVKGTSSKGKIAEPIEKGILRAKNRVYVNKDGTIRFDCIEVPITHFRPKEIGLSVEEVKALGYKYDVFGNEIESEDQLVELFPQDIILPDCKEWGEASAA
;
A
#
# COMPACT_ATOMS: atom_id res chain seq x y z
N ALA A 1 -21.61 -5.96 21.35
CA ALA A 1 -20.84 -5.28 22.42
C ALA A 1 -21.65 -5.20 23.72
N LEU A 2 -22.79 -4.48 23.74
CA LEU A 2 -23.58 -4.28 24.95
C LEU A 2 -24.04 -5.59 25.61
N GLU A 3 -24.66 -6.49 24.85
CA GLU A 3 -25.16 -7.75 25.38
C GLU A 3 -24.10 -8.55 26.17
N VAL A 4 -22.87 -8.56 25.64
CA VAL A 4 -21.76 -9.26 26.29
C VAL A 4 -21.33 -8.53 27.56
N ALA A 5 -21.22 -7.20 27.49
CA ALA A 5 -20.87 -6.39 28.65
C ALA A 5 -21.94 -6.43 29.75
N THR A 6 -23.22 -6.67 29.42
CA THR A 6 -24.33 -6.81 30.38
C THR A 6 -24.50 -8.25 30.87
N ASN A 7 -23.46 -9.06 30.82
CA ASN A 7 -23.44 -10.45 31.29
C ASN A 7 -24.45 -11.40 30.60
N LYS A 8 -24.96 -11.10 29.40
CA LYS A 8 -25.95 -11.97 28.72
C LYS A 8 -25.38 -13.37 28.42
N TYR A 9 -24.08 -13.45 28.12
CA TYR A 9 -23.43 -14.69 27.68
C TYR A 9 -22.31 -15.17 28.62
N ILE A 10 -21.68 -14.27 29.37
CA ILE A 10 -20.56 -14.54 30.27
C ILE A 10 -20.72 -13.64 31.48
N GLU A 11 -20.59 -14.20 32.69
CA GLU A 11 -20.58 -13.41 33.92
C GLU A 11 -19.17 -12.87 34.21
N PHE A 12 -19.07 -11.57 34.46
CA PHE A 12 -17.83 -10.89 34.86
C PHE A 12 -17.90 -10.45 36.33
N GLU A 13 -16.79 -10.61 37.06
CA GLU A 13 -16.68 -10.21 38.47
C GLU A 13 -16.63 -8.68 38.65
N ASP A 14 -16.10 -7.96 37.65
CA ASP A 14 -15.91 -6.51 37.65
C ASP A 14 -16.50 -5.89 36.38
N LYS A 15 -17.21 -4.78 36.56
CA LYS A 15 -17.71 -3.91 35.49
C LYS A 15 -16.62 -3.50 34.50
N ARG A 16 -15.38 -3.28 34.96
CA ARG A 16 -14.23 -3.02 34.08
C ARG A 16 -14.01 -4.15 33.08
N GLU A 17 -14.06 -5.40 33.55
CA GLU A 17 -13.84 -6.59 32.72
C GLU A 17 -14.95 -6.78 31.70
N ALA A 18 -16.19 -6.53 32.12
CA ALA A 18 -17.35 -6.58 31.24
C ALA A 18 -17.26 -5.54 30.11
N ILE A 19 -16.91 -4.29 30.43
CA ILE A 19 -16.69 -3.23 29.44
C ILE A 19 -15.54 -3.59 28.51
N GLU A 20 -14.39 -4.00 29.05
CA GLU A 20 -13.21 -4.36 28.26
C GLU A 20 -13.54 -5.47 27.25
N PHE A 21 -14.21 -6.53 27.71
CA PHE A 21 -14.58 -7.65 26.85
C PHE A 21 -15.63 -7.24 25.81
N GLY A 22 -16.60 -6.40 26.20
CA GLY A 22 -17.57 -5.81 25.28
C GLY A 22 -16.93 -4.99 24.16
N ILE A 23 -15.89 -4.21 24.47
CA ILE A 23 -15.09 -3.46 23.48
C ILE A 23 -14.36 -4.44 22.56
N ARG A 24 -13.67 -5.44 23.10
CA ARG A 24 -12.92 -6.43 22.29
C ARG A 24 -13.82 -7.19 21.33
N VAL A 25 -14.99 -7.63 21.78
CA VAL A 25 -15.97 -8.33 20.92
C VAL A 25 -16.54 -7.39 19.87
N GLY A 26 -16.94 -6.17 20.25
CA GLY A 26 -17.45 -5.18 19.30
C GLY A 26 -16.43 -4.84 18.22
N LEU A 27 -15.17 -4.64 18.62
CA LEU A 27 -14.09 -4.32 17.71
C LEU A 27 -13.77 -5.52 16.80
N ALA A 28 -13.71 -6.74 17.34
CA ALA A 28 -13.51 -7.95 16.55
C ALA A 28 -14.62 -8.11 15.50
N TYR A 29 -15.87 -7.84 15.86
CA TYR A 29 -17.00 -7.89 14.93
C TYR A 29 -16.87 -6.84 13.82
N LEU A 30 -16.66 -5.56 14.17
CA LEU A 30 -16.50 -4.47 13.19
C LEU A 30 -15.28 -4.64 12.29
N THR A 31 -14.27 -5.36 12.76
CA THR A 31 -13.04 -5.63 12.00
C THR A 31 -13.00 -7.05 11.44
N LEU A 32 -14.13 -7.79 11.45
CA LEU A 32 -14.26 -9.16 10.94
C LEU A 32 -13.21 -10.16 11.47
N GLY A 33 -12.59 -9.86 12.61
CA GLY A 33 -11.51 -10.66 13.20
C GLY A 33 -10.21 -10.71 12.40
N ILE A 34 -10.02 -9.87 11.37
CA ILE A 34 -8.84 -9.92 10.49
C ILE A 34 -7.62 -9.14 11.02
N VAL A 35 -7.81 -8.23 11.98
CA VAL A 35 -6.73 -7.40 12.55
C VAL A 35 -6.41 -7.80 13.99
N SER A 36 -5.17 -7.57 14.42
CA SER A 36 -4.74 -7.83 15.80
C SER A 36 -5.16 -6.75 16.80
N ALA A 37 -5.86 -5.68 16.37
CA ALA A 37 -6.30 -4.58 17.23
C ALA A 37 -6.99 -5.03 18.52
N PRO A 38 -7.98 -5.95 18.49
CA PRO A 38 -8.68 -6.42 19.68
C PRO A 38 -7.81 -7.19 20.69
N VAL A 39 -6.58 -7.58 20.33
CA VAL A 39 -5.72 -8.44 21.16
C VAL A 39 -4.40 -7.75 21.50
N GLU A 40 -3.70 -7.21 20.50
CA GLU A 40 -2.35 -6.65 20.66
C GLU A 40 -2.34 -5.12 20.68
N GLY A 41 -3.27 -4.46 19.99
CA GLY A 41 -3.34 -3.00 19.89
C GLY A 41 -4.02 -2.34 21.08
N PHE A 42 -5.20 -2.84 21.42
CA PHE A 42 -5.97 -2.42 22.59
C PHE A 42 -5.54 -3.24 23.82
N VAL A 43 -4.88 -2.56 24.76
CA VAL A 43 -4.31 -3.19 25.95
C VAL A 43 -5.39 -3.47 26.99
N GLY A 44 -6.34 -2.54 27.18
CA GLY A 44 -7.48 -2.70 28.09
C GLY A 44 -8.09 -1.36 28.50
N VAL A 45 -8.93 -1.37 29.53
CA VAL A 45 -9.54 -0.15 30.09
C VAL A 45 -9.27 0.01 31.59
N ARG A 46 -9.36 1.25 32.06
CA ARG A 46 -9.47 1.57 33.49
C ARG A 46 -10.62 2.55 33.72
N ILE A 47 -11.23 2.45 34.89
CA ILE A 47 -12.20 3.44 35.38
C ILE A 47 -11.41 4.38 36.30
N LYS A 48 -11.46 5.68 36.00
CA LYS A 48 -10.68 6.73 36.68
C LYS A 48 -11.62 7.85 37.15
N LYS A 49 -11.10 8.72 38.01
CA LYS A 49 -11.85 9.82 38.63
C LYS A 49 -11.65 11.14 37.87
N ARG A 50 -12.76 11.79 37.53
CA ARG A 50 -12.83 13.16 37.02
C ARG A 50 -12.44 14.16 38.11
N ARG A 51 -12.23 15.43 37.74
CA ARG A 51 -12.00 16.51 38.72
C ARG A 51 -13.20 16.72 39.65
N ASP A 52 -14.41 16.42 39.19
CA ASP A 52 -15.65 16.45 39.99
C ASP A 52 -15.91 15.14 40.76
N GLY A 53 -14.94 14.21 40.81
CA GLY A 53 -15.01 12.96 41.56
C GLY A 53 -15.84 11.84 40.90
N LYS A 54 -16.47 12.11 39.75
CA LYS A 54 -17.25 11.12 39.00
C LYS A 54 -16.35 10.17 38.22
N ASP A 55 -16.88 8.98 37.93
CA ASP A 55 -16.14 7.96 37.18
C ASP A 55 -16.21 8.19 35.67
N TYR A 56 -15.07 8.06 35.00
CA TYR A 56 -14.95 8.08 33.54
C TYR A 56 -14.10 6.90 33.04
N LEU A 57 -14.15 6.64 31.73
CA LEU A 57 -13.45 5.51 31.10
C LEU A 57 -12.15 5.95 30.41
N ALA A 58 -11.06 5.24 30.69
CA ALA A 58 -9.76 5.42 30.04
C ALA A 58 -9.35 4.17 29.25
N CYS A 59 -8.98 4.35 27.99
CA CYS A 59 -8.59 3.27 27.08
C CYS A 59 -7.06 3.23 26.91
N TYR A 60 -6.44 2.08 27.15
CA TYR A 60 -5.00 1.88 27.06
C TYR A 60 -4.64 1.25 25.71
N PHE A 61 -3.76 1.91 24.97
CA PHE A 61 -3.29 1.45 23.66
C PHE A 61 -1.78 1.19 23.66
N GLY A 62 -1.37 0.14 22.95
CA GLY A 62 0.02 -0.22 22.73
C GLY A 62 0.50 0.13 21.33
N GLY A 63 1.82 0.14 21.11
CA GLY A 63 2.42 0.36 19.79
C GLY A 63 1.89 -0.54 18.65
N PRO A 64 1.52 -1.82 18.87
CA PRO A 64 0.95 -2.67 17.83
C PRO A 64 -0.35 -2.14 17.20
N ILE A 65 -1.04 -1.18 17.83
CA ILE A 65 -2.27 -0.57 17.27
C ILE A 65 -2.05 0.03 15.87
N ARG A 66 -0.82 0.47 15.55
CA ARG A 66 -0.48 0.98 14.22
C ARG A 66 -0.74 -0.06 13.12
N GLY A 67 -0.47 -1.33 13.40
CA GLY A 67 -0.65 -2.43 12.46
C GLY A 67 -2.12 -2.77 12.20
N ALA A 68 -3.02 -2.42 13.11
CA ALA A 68 -4.46 -2.60 12.93
C ALA A 68 -5.12 -1.51 12.06
N GLY A 69 -4.42 -0.40 11.84
CA GLY A 69 -4.91 0.74 11.06
C GLY A 69 -5.74 1.74 11.88
N GLY A 70 -5.72 2.99 11.42
CA GLY A 70 -6.37 4.11 12.11
C GLY A 70 -7.89 3.98 12.26
N THR A 71 -8.57 3.34 11.30
CA THR A 71 -10.02 3.15 11.37
C THR A 71 -10.41 2.22 12.52
N ALA A 72 -9.70 1.09 12.71
CA ALA A 72 -9.95 0.19 13.84
C ALA A 72 -9.68 0.88 15.19
N ALA A 73 -8.60 1.67 15.26
CA ALA A 73 -8.30 2.49 16.44
C ALA A 73 -9.44 3.47 16.77
N ALA A 74 -9.97 4.18 15.78
CA ALA A 74 -11.09 5.10 15.96
C ALA A 74 -12.39 4.40 16.39
N LEU A 75 -12.74 3.29 15.73
CA LEU A 75 -13.93 2.50 16.07
C LEU A 75 -13.89 1.95 17.50
N THR A 76 -12.68 1.66 18.01
CA THR A 76 -12.49 1.26 19.43
C THR A 76 -13.02 2.33 20.38
N LEU A 77 -12.76 3.61 20.09
CA LEU A 77 -13.22 4.73 20.91
C LEU A 77 -14.73 4.97 20.78
N LEU A 78 -15.32 4.75 19.61
CA LEU A 78 -16.78 4.82 19.45
C LEU A 78 -17.49 3.74 20.28
N ILE A 79 -16.99 2.50 20.25
CA ILE A 79 -17.55 1.41 21.06
C ILE A 79 -17.36 1.71 22.55
N ALA A 80 -16.18 2.23 22.94
CA ALA A 80 -15.93 2.64 24.31
C ALA A 80 -16.87 3.77 24.76
N ASP A 81 -17.14 4.75 23.89
CA ASP A 81 -18.09 5.84 24.16
C ASP A 81 -19.52 5.31 24.38
N PHE A 82 -19.98 4.44 23.48
CA PHE A 82 -21.27 3.77 23.59
C PHE A 82 -21.41 3.00 24.91
N LEU A 83 -20.41 2.16 25.25
CA LEU A 83 -20.46 1.37 26.47
C LEU A 83 -20.37 2.25 27.72
N ARG A 84 -19.51 3.29 27.76
CA ARG A 84 -19.42 4.17 28.94
C ARG A 84 -20.78 4.79 29.27
N ARG A 85 -21.58 5.16 28.25
CA ARG A 85 -22.93 5.75 28.42
C ARG A 85 -23.87 4.73 29.05
N LYS A 86 -23.90 3.50 28.53
CA LYS A 86 -24.74 2.41 29.06
C LYS A 86 -24.35 2.00 30.48
N PHE A 87 -23.11 2.26 30.86
CA PHE A 87 -22.57 2.00 32.19
C PHE A 87 -22.52 3.25 33.08
N ASN A 88 -23.21 4.34 32.75
CA ASN A 88 -23.28 5.57 33.56
C ASN A 88 -21.91 6.17 33.92
N LEU A 89 -20.95 6.09 33.00
CA LEU A 89 -19.64 6.72 33.12
C LEU A 89 -19.64 8.05 32.35
N TYR A 90 -19.10 9.07 33.00
CA TYR A 90 -19.11 10.44 32.51
C TYR A 90 -18.02 10.68 31.45
N PRO A 91 -18.15 11.72 30.60
CA PRO A 91 -17.11 12.09 29.64
C PRO A 91 -15.77 12.42 30.33
N TYR A 92 -14.66 12.21 29.64
CA TYR A 92 -13.34 12.67 30.09
C TYR A 92 -13.30 14.20 30.21
N ASP A 93 -12.62 14.71 31.25
CA ASP A 93 -12.49 16.14 31.56
C ASP A 93 -11.00 16.55 31.64
N PRO A 94 -10.28 16.64 30.51
CA PRO A 94 -8.86 16.98 30.52
C PRO A 94 -8.62 18.35 31.17
N ASP A 95 -7.56 18.45 31.96
CA ASP A 95 -7.03 19.73 32.40
C ASP A 95 -6.00 20.29 31.40
N GLU A 96 -5.61 21.55 31.59
CA GLU A 96 -4.67 22.22 30.69
C GLU A 96 -3.29 21.55 30.67
N ARG A 97 -2.80 21.01 31.80
CA ARG A 97 -1.51 20.32 31.88
C ARG A 97 -1.56 19.00 31.13
N GLU A 98 -2.67 18.29 31.18
CA GLU A 98 -2.93 17.09 30.40
C GLU A 98 -2.93 17.42 28.91
N ILE A 99 -3.66 18.46 28.47
CA ILE A 99 -3.66 18.88 27.05
C ILE A 99 -2.24 19.17 26.57
N GLN A 100 -1.47 19.98 27.31
CA GLN A 100 -0.08 20.27 26.95
C GLN A 100 0.81 19.03 26.94
N ARG A 101 0.55 18.07 27.83
CA ARG A 101 1.22 16.77 27.84
C ARG A 101 0.95 15.98 26.55
N TYR A 102 -0.29 15.94 26.06
CA TYR A 102 -0.60 15.31 24.76
C TYR A 102 0.14 15.99 23.61
N LEU A 103 0.14 17.33 23.56
CA LEU A 103 0.82 18.10 22.49
C LEU A 103 2.31 17.77 22.41
N ILE A 104 3.01 17.82 23.54
CA ILE A 104 4.45 17.53 23.61
C ILE A 104 4.76 16.07 23.31
N GLU A 105 3.92 15.14 23.75
CA GLU A 105 4.09 13.73 23.41
C GLU A 105 3.91 13.46 21.92
N VAL A 106 2.92 14.07 21.28
CA VAL A 106 2.66 13.93 19.84
C VAL A 106 3.83 14.50 19.03
N GLU A 107 4.30 15.70 19.36
CA GLU A 107 5.47 16.33 18.74
C GLU A 107 6.74 15.49 18.95
N SER A 108 7.01 15.11 20.20
CA SER A 108 8.20 14.32 20.56
C SER A 108 8.18 12.94 19.89
N TYR A 109 7.02 12.30 19.81
CA TYR A 109 6.86 11.02 19.13
C TYR A 109 7.13 11.17 17.62
N HIS A 110 6.51 12.17 16.98
CA HIS A 110 6.66 12.44 15.56
C HIS A 110 8.11 12.71 15.16
N VAL A 111 8.81 13.53 15.95
CA VAL A 111 10.20 13.95 15.66
C VAL A 111 11.22 12.87 16.06
N ASN A 112 11.10 12.29 17.26
CA ASN A 112 12.18 11.51 17.87
C ASN A 112 11.96 9.99 17.89
N VAL A 113 10.75 9.52 17.60
CA VAL A 113 10.39 8.10 17.68
C VAL A 113 10.01 7.56 16.32
N GLN A 114 8.92 8.07 15.75
CA GLN A 114 8.44 7.66 14.44
C GLN A 114 7.51 8.72 13.86
N ARG A 115 7.72 9.08 12.59
CA ARG A 115 6.83 10.00 11.87
C ARG A 115 5.41 9.46 11.82
N LEU A 116 4.45 10.34 12.11
CA LEU A 116 3.01 10.08 12.02
C LEU A 116 2.56 10.27 10.56
N GLN A 117 1.63 9.42 10.11
CA GLN A 117 1.05 9.52 8.75
C GLN A 117 0.19 10.78 8.52
N PHE A 118 -0.24 11.39 9.62
CA PHE A 118 -0.90 12.67 9.67
C PHE A 118 -0.45 13.33 10.96
N PHE A 119 0.16 14.51 10.86
CA PHE A 119 0.65 15.27 12.00
C PHE A 119 -0.24 16.51 12.12
N PRO A 120 -1.26 16.49 12.99
CA PRO A 120 -2.18 17.61 13.11
C PRO A 120 -1.48 18.82 13.74
N THR A 121 -1.96 20.01 13.43
CA THR A 121 -1.48 21.24 14.07
C THR A 121 -1.82 21.25 15.57
N LYS A 122 -1.21 22.18 16.33
CA LYS A 122 -1.54 22.35 17.75
C LYS A 122 -3.02 22.68 17.96
N GLU A 123 -3.60 23.53 17.12
CA GLU A 123 -5.02 23.87 17.15
C GLU A 123 -5.91 22.65 16.93
N GLU A 124 -5.59 21.83 15.91
CA GLU A 124 -6.29 20.58 15.63
C GLU A 124 -6.24 19.60 16.81
N LEU A 125 -5.06 19.42 17.42
CA LEU A 125 -4.87 18.51 18.54
C LEU A 125 -5.64 18.98 19.78
N THR A 126 -5.52 20.25 20.14
CA THR A 126 -6.24 20.83 21.30
C THR A 126 -7.74 20.62 21.15
N PHE A 127 -8.31 20.97 19.98
CA PHE A 127 -9.74 20.78 19.72
C PHE A 127 -10.16 19.33 19.90
N LEU A 128 -9.40 18.37 19.37
CA LEU A 128 -9.73 16.95 19.52
C LEU A 128 -9.64 16.48 20.98
N ILE A 129 -8.59 16.87 21.72
CA ILE A 129 -8.40 16.42 23.11
C ILE A 129 -9.55 16.93 24.01
N GLU A 130 -10.02 18.16 23.78
CA GLU A 130 -11.10 18.78 24.55
C GLU A 130 -12.47 18.13 24.30
N HIS A 131 -12.71 17.60 23.10
CA HIS A 131 -14.03 17.11 22.69
C HIS A 131 -14.17 15.58 22.72
N ILE A 132 -13.07 14.82 22.74
CA ILE A 132 -13.15 13.36 22.80
C ILE A 132 -13.59 12.91 24.21
N PRO A 133 -14.71 12.18 24.34
CA PRO A 133 -15.30 11.86 25.66
C PRO A 133 -14.61 10.72 26.41
N ILE A 134 -13.54 10.15 25.86
CA ILE A 134 -12.80 8.99 26.39
C ILE A 134 -11.32 9.37 26.50
N GLU A 135 -10.69 9.09 27.64
CA GLU A 135 -9.24 9.29 27.73
C GLU A 135 -8.49 8.27 26.86
N ILE A 136 -7.69 8.78 25.93
CA ILE A 136 -6.80 7.98 25.08
C ILE A 136 -5.44 7.91 25.76
N THR A 137 -5.12 6.79 26.38
CA THR A 137 -3.85 6.61 27.12
C THR A 137 -3.17 5.29 26.75
N GLY A 138 -2.16 4.88 27.51
CA GLY A 138 -1.42 3.65 27.25
C GLY A 138 -0.14 3.55 28.05
N ASP A 139 0.43 2.35 28.06
CA ASP A 139 1.76 2.13 28.61
C ASP A 139 2.83 2.85 27.76
N ALA A 140 3.96 3.16 28.38
CA ALA A 140 5.11 3.69 27.66
C ALA A 140 5.57 2.71 26.57
N THR A 141 5.67 3.20 25.33
CA THR A 141 6.15 2.39 24.20
C THR A 141 7.61 2.66 23.87
N THR A 142 8.22 3.62 24.56
CA THR A 142 9.62 4.01 24.39
C THR A 142 10.28 4.24 25.74
N GLU A 143 11.60 4.15 25.79
CA GLU A 143 12.38 4.51 26.98
C GLU A 143 12.59 6.02 27.13
N ARG A 144 12.17 6.83 26.14
CA ARG A 144 12.35 8.28 26.15
C ARG A 144 11.35 8.95 27.08
N GLU A 145 11.84 9.83 27.93
CA GLU A 145 11.00 10.69 28.76
C GLU A 145 10.44 11.87 27.98
N VAL A 146 9.31 12.40 28.47
CA VAL A 146 8.73 13.65 27.96
C VAL A 146 9.53 14.86 28.44
N LEU A 147 9.55 15.90 27.62
CA LEU A 147 10.32 17.12 27.90
C LEU A 147 9.70 17.97 29.03
N ALA A 148 8.38 17.98 29.17
CA ALA A 148 7.65 18.72 30.20
C ALA A 148 6.36 17.98 30.61
N TYR A 149 5.67 18.50 31.64
CA TYR A 149 4.42 17.95 32.19
C TYR A 149 4.58 16.50 32.70
N LYS A 150 5.62 16.29 33.52
CA LYS A 150 5.88 15.05 34.26
C LYS A 150 4.97 14.94 35.50
N ASP A 151 4.83 13.72 35.99
CA ASP A 151 4.17 13.38 37.26
C ASP A 151 2.74 13.90 37.37
N LEU A 152 1.97 13.74 36.29
CA LEU A 152 0.53 14.04 36.30
C LEU A 152 -0.21 12.92 37.02
N GLU A 153 -1.16 13.28 37.88
CA GLU A 153 -1.93 12.34 38.71
C GLU A 153 -2.61 11.24 37.87
N ARG A 154 -3.15 11.63 36.71
CA ARG A 154 -3.86 10.73 35.80
C ARG A 154 -2.94 10.09 34.74
N VAL A 155 -1.62 10.30 34.76
CA VAL A 155 -0.71 9.69 33.77
C VAL A 155 0.40 8.91 34.49
N GLU A 156 0.35 7.57 34.42
CA GLU A 156 1.20 6.68 35.22
C GLU A 156 2.66 6.61 34.76
N THR A 157 3.05 7.39 33.75
CA THR A 157 4.40 7.36 33.19
C THR A 157 4.87 8.74 32.75
N ASN A 158 6.18 8.97 32.88
CA ASN A 158 6.87 10.14 32.32
C ASN A 158 7.49 9.85 30.95
N LYS A 159 7.20 8.69 30.35
CA LYS A 159 7.70 8.29 29.04
C LYS A 159 6.64 8.45 27.96
N ILE A 160 7.09 8.47 26.69
CA ILE A 160 6.19 8.65 25.55
C ILE A 160 5.28 7.44 25.36
N ARG A 161 3.96 7.70 25.28
CA ARG A 161 2.88 6.75 25.04
C ARG A 161 2.55 6.70 23.55
N GLY A 162 3.37 6.01 22.76
CA GLY A 162 3.20 5.98 21.31
C GLY A 162 1.86 5.39 20.83
N GLY A 163 1.25 4.47 21.58
CA GLY A 163 -0.09 3.96 21.28
C GLY A 163 -1.15 5.07 21.29
N MET A 164 -1.08 5.97 22.26
CA MET A 164 -1.92 7.17 22.34
C MET A 164 -1.70 8.08 21.13
N CYS A 165 -0.45 8.41 20.80
CA CYS A 165 -0.15 9.32 19.68
C CYS A 165 -0.69 8.77 18.34
N LEU A 166 -0.62 7.45 18.14
CA LEU A 166 -1.13 6.79 16.94
C LEU A 166 -2.65 6.85 16.85
N VAL A 167 -3.36 6.56 17.95
CA VAL A 167 -4.84 6.55 17.97
C VAL A 167 -5.39 7.97 17.77
N LEU A 168 -4.78 8.97 18.42
CA LEU A 168 -5.19 10.36 18.29
C LEU A 168 -4.95 10.89 16.87
N CYS A 169 -3.73 10.74 16.35
CA CYS A 169 -3.33 11.36 15.09
C CYS A 169 -3.66 10.52 13.84
N GLU A 170 -3.32 9.23 13.83
CA GLU A 170 -3.59 8.34 12.67
C GLU A 170 -4.98 7.71 12.73
N GLY A 171 -5.61 7.68 13.90
CA GLY A 171 -6.99 7.23 14.10
C GLY A 171 -8.00 8.35 13.92
N ILE A 172 -8.24 9.14 14.97
CA ILE A 172 -9.30 10.15 14.97
C ILE A 172 -9.02 11.27 13.95
N ALA A 173 -7.87 11.96 14.07
CA ALA A 173 -7.57 13.13 13.25
C ALA A 173 -7.51 12.80 11.75
N GLN A 174 -6.74 11.77 11.38
CA GLN A 174 -6.61 11.36 9.98
C GLN A 174 -7.90 10.77 9.39
N LYS A 175 -8.70 10.04 10.18
CA LYS A 175 -9.89 9.33 9.68
C LYS A 175 -11.21 10.05 9.98
N ALA A 176 -11.17 11.31 10.40
CA ALA A 176 -12.35 12.09 10.78
C ALA A 176 -13.50 12.03 9.75
N LYS A 177 -13.22 12.19 8.45
CA LYS A 177 -14.24 12.07 7.38
C LYS A 177 -14.92 10.70 7.35
N LYS A 178 -14.14 9.62 7.51
CA LYS A 178 -14.65 8.25 7.50
C LYS A 178 -15.42 7.92 8.79
N ILE A 179 -14.97 8.45 9.93
CA ILE A 179 -15.69 8.34 11.21
C ILE A 179 -17.04 9.05 11.13
N LEU A 180 -17.08 10.27 10.57
CA LEU A 180 -18.34 10.99 10.35
C LEU A 180 -19.33 10.24 9.48
N LYS A 181 -18.86 9.50 8.46
CA LYS A 181 -19.73 8.63 7.67
C LYS A 181 -20.41 7.59 8.56
N TYR A 182 -19.67 6.91 9.44
CA TYR A 182 -20.24 5.97 10.40
C TYR A 182 -21.20 6.63 11.40
N ILE A 183 -20.86 7.82 11.91
CA ILE A 183 -21.75 8.58 12.80
C ILE A 183 -23.06 8.96 12.08
N LYS A 184 -23.02 9.27 10.78
CA LYS A 184 -24.23 9.54 9.99
C LYS A 184 -25.05 8.27 9.71
N GLU A 185 -24.39 7.14 9.49
CA GLU A 185 -25.05 5.88 9.16
C GLU A 185 -25.77 5.26 10.35
N TRP A 186 -25.16 5.28 11.54
CA TRP A 186 -25.70 4.59 12.72
C TRP A 186 -25.50 5.35 14.04
N GLY A 187 -24.88 6.53 14.05
CA GLY A 187 -24.52 7.22 15.30
C GLY A 187 -25.71 7.60 16.18
N ASP A 188 -26.84 7.98 15.58
CA ASP A 188 -28.05 8.39 16.32
C ASP A 188 -28.67 7.19 17.09
N GLU A 189 -28.70 5.99 16.49
CA GLU A 189 -29.21 4.77 17.14
C GLU A 189 -28.42 4.37 18.39
N PHE A 190 -27.11 4.68 18.41
CA PHE A 190 -26.21 4.34 19.51
C PHE A 190 -25.94 5.53 20.46
N GLY A 191 -26.61 6.67 20.27
CA GLY A 191 -26.45 7.86 21.13
C GLY A 191 -25.07 8.49 21.05
N LEU A 192 -24.45 8.47 19.87
CA LEU A 192 -23.12 9.02 19.58
C LEU A 192 -23.18 10.42 18.95
N GLU A 193 -24.28 11.15 19.18
CA GLU A 193 -24.52 12.48 18.59
C GLU A 193 -23.43 13.49 18.91
N ASP A 194 -22.80 13.39 20.09
CA ASP A 194 -21.72 14.28 20.51
C ASP A 194 -20.53 14.25 19.53
N TRP A 195 -20.30 13.13 18.83
CA TRP A 195 -19.24 13.00 17.82
C TRP A 195 -19.47 13.86 16.56
N LYS A 196 -20.63 14.54 16.45
CA LYS A 196 -20.89 15.56 15.42
C LYS A 196 -19.91 16.74 15.52
N PHE A 197 -19.17 16.91 16.62
CA PHE A 197 -18.04 17.85 16.73
C PHE A 197 -16.99 17.65 15.63
N LEU A 198 -16.88 16.45 15.06
CA LEU A 198 -15.95 16.18 13.97
C LEU A 198 -16.24 17.03 12.72
N ASN A 199 -17.47 17.51 12.52
CA ASN A 199 -17.78 18.45 11.43
C ASN A 199 -17.05 19.78 11.60
N GLU A 200 -16.93 20.26 12.84
CA GLU A 200 -16.18 21.47 13.16
C GLU A 200 -14.66 21.21 13.07
N TYR A 201 -14.20 20.07 13.57
CA TYR A 201 -12.82 19.63 13.39
C TYR A 201 -12.40 19.63 11.91
N LEU A 202 -13.24 19.11 11.01
CA LEU A 202 -12.93 19.13 9.57
C LEU A 202 -12.82 20.53 8.99
N LYS A 203 -13.56 21.52 9.52
CA LYS A 203 -13.41 22.93 9.12
C LYS A 203 -12.07 23.50 9.60
N ILE A 204 -11.64 23.15 10.82
CA ILE A 204 -10.33 23.54 11.36
C ILE A 204 -9.22 22.91 10.52
N GLN A 205 -9.30 21.59 10.27
CA GLN A 205 -8.36 20.86 9.42
C GLN A 205 -8.28 21.46 8.02
N GLN A 206 -9.42 21.78 7.39
CA GLN A 206 -9.41 22.46 6.09
C GLN A 206 -8.67 23.80 6.19
N ARG A 207 -9.00 24.67 7.14
CA ARG A 207 -8.34 25.98 7.30
C ARG A 207 -6.83 25.87 7.54
N ALA A 208 -6.38 24.85 8.26
CA ALA A 208 -4.98 24.62 8.58
C ALA A 208 -4.16 24.07 7.40
N HIS A 209 -4.80 23.32 6.49
CA HIS A 209 -4.11 22.58 5.42
C HIS A 209 -4.50 23.04 4.00
N THR A 210 -5.36 24.06 3.84
CA THR A 210 -5.64 24.69 2.54
C THR A 210 -4.98 26.06 2.41
N THR A 211 -4.29 26.30 1.29
CA THR A 211 -3.74 27.61 0.93
C THR A 211 -4.85 28.58 0.54
N ARG A 212 -4.69 29.90 0.79
CA ARG A 212 -5.70 30.94 0.53
C ARG A 212 -6.30 30.92 -0.89
N GLU A 213 -5.56 30.46 -1.89
CA GLU A 213 -5.99 30.35 -3.29
C GLU A 213 -7.04 29.23 -3.56
N GLU A 214 -7.19 28.26 -2.66
CA GLU A 214 -8.08 27.09 -2.87
C GLU A 214 -9.57 27.41 -2.65
N LYS A 215 -9.90 28.55 -2.05
CA LYS A 215 -11.29 28.90 -1.67
C LYS A 215 -12.15 29.41 -2.83
N GLU A 216 -11.56 29.85 -3.95
CA GLU A 216 -12.30 30.62 -4.97
C GLU A 216 -12.59 29.88 -6.28
N SER A 217 -12.00 28.71 -6.57
CA SER A 217 -12.09 28.14 -7.95
C SER A 217 -12.62 26.71 -8.09
N GLY A 218 -12.75 25.91 -7.02
CA GLY A 218 -13.11 24.49 -7.14
C GLY A 218 -12.10 23.65 -7.97
N LYS A 219 -10.94 24.21 -8.33
CA LYS A 219 -9.90 23.55 -9.12
C LYS A 219 -9.04 22.64 -8.26
N VAL A 220 -8.64 21.52 -8.86
CA VAL A 220 -7.69 20.57 -8.29
C VAL A 220 -6.30 21.20 -8.25
N THR A 221 -5.68 21.25 -7.06
CA THR A 221 -4.34 21.82 -6.83
C THR A 221 -3.24 20.76 -6.77
N PRO A 222 -1.99 21.08 -7.13
CA PRO A 222 -0.84 20.18 -7.00
C PRO A 222 -0.61 19.72 -5.54
N ASP A 223 -0.45 18.42 -5.29
CA ASP A 223 -0.14 17.88 -3.95
C ASP A 223 1.33 17.42 -3.83
N TYR A 224 2.11 18.09 -2.99
CA TYR A 224 3.54 17.80 -2.82
C TYR A 224 3.87 16.79 -1.72
N ARG A 225 2.87 16.33 -0.94
CA ARG A 225 3.09 15.46 0.24
C ARG A 225 3.77 14.13 -0.11
N TYR A 226 3.57 13.63 -1.33
CA TYR A 226 4.23 12.40 -1.75
C TYR A 226 5.75 12.60 -1.89
N ILE A 227 6.28 13.81 -2.13
CA ILE A 227 7.72 14.10 -2.35
C ILE A 227 8.48 14.40 -1.05
N GLU A 228 7.82 14.91 -0.02
CA GLU A 228 8.45 15.40 1.23
C GLU A 228 9.40 14.38 1.90
N GLU A 229 9.12 13.07 1.76
CA GLU A 229 9.92 11.98 2.34
C GLU A 229 10.82 11.29 1.30
N THR A 230 11.57 12.07 0.52
CA THR A 230 12.54 11.51 -0.42
C THR A 230 13.75 10.95 0.32
N VAL A 231 14.00 9.66 0.11
CA VAL A 231 15.17 8.95 0.63
C VAL A 231 16.15 8.79 -0.51
N ALA A 232 17.45 8.90 -0.24
CA ALA A 232 18.48 8.63 -1.23
C ALA A 232 18.26 7.27 -1.92
N GLY A 233 18.40 7.23 -3.24
CA GLY A 233 18.14 6.04 -4.07
C GLY A 233 16.67 5.79 -4.42
N ARG A 234 15.75 6.72 -4.11
CA ARG A 234 14.34 6.65 -4.53
C ARG A 234 14.03 7.81 -5.49
N PRO A 235 14.08 7.57 -6.81
CA PRO A 235 13.87 8.64 -7.78
C PRO A 235 12.45 9.22 -7.71
N ILE A 236 12.35 10.51 -8.01
CA ILE A 236 11.09 11.16 -8.36
C ILE A 236 10.95 11.02 -9.88
N PHE A 237 9.83 10.46 -10.33
CA PHE A 237 9.57 10.25 -11.75
C PHE A 237 8.84 11.44 -12.37
N SER A 238 7.89 12.03 -11.63
CA SER A 238 7.16 13.23 -12.05
C SER A 238 6.86 14.09 -10.84
N HIS A 239 6.91 15.41 -11.02
CA HIS A 239 6.35 16.39 -10.07
C HIS A 239 4.81 16.40 -10.16
N PRO A 240 4.11 16.98 -9.15
CA PRO A 240 2.65 16.94 -9.12
C PRO A 240 2.07 17.77 -10.26
N MET A 241 1.10 17.21 -11.00
CA MET A 241 0.50 17.80 -12.20
C MET A 241 1.51 18.31 -13.25
N ALA A 242 2.72 17.74 -13.29
CA ALA A 242 3.76 18.20 -14.22
C ALA A 242 3.36 17.90 -15.68
N PRO A 243 3.61 18.82 -16.62
CA PRO A 243 3.39 18.57 -18.04
C PRO A 243 4.10 17.31 -18.51
N ASN A 244 3.40 16.48 -19.29
CA ASN A 244 3.91 15.22 -19.82
C ASN A 244 4.45 14.22 -18.75
N GLY A 245 3.99 14.34 -17.50
CA GLY A 245 4.14 13.30 -16.48
C GLY A 245 3.32 12.04 -16.81
N PHE A 246 3.05 11.19 -15.82
CA PHE A 246 2.19 10.03 -16.04
C PHE A 246 0.77 10.48 -16.37
N ARG A 247 0.26 10.18 -17.57
CA ARG A 247 -1.13 10.51 -17.92
C ARG A 247 -2.08 9.63 -17.14
N LEU A 248 -3.06 10.23 -16.48
CA LEU A 248 -4.14 9.49 -15.84
C LEU A 248 -5.00 8.79 -16.90
N ARG A 249 -5.05 7.45 -16.85
CA ARG A 249 -6.00 6.63 -17.61
C ARG A 249 -6.84 5.83 -16.62
N TYR A 250 -8.16 5.96 -16.72
CA TYR A 250 -9.06 5.15 -15.91
C TYR A 250 -9.15 3.74 -16.48
N GLY A 251 -9.01 2.74 -15.62
CA GLY A 251 -9.25 1.36 -16.00
C GLY A 251 -8.71 0.38 -14.98
N ARG A 252 -9.07 -0.88 -15.16
CA ARG A 252 -8.65 -1.97 -14.31
C ARG A 252 -8.18 -3.12 -15.19
N SER A 253 -6.87 -3.36 -15.20
CA SER A 253 -6.32 -4.57 -15.81
C SER A 253 -6.61 -5.76 -14.91
N ARG A 254 -6.39 -6.98 -15.43
CA ARG A 254 -6.44 -8.20 -14.60
C ARG A 254 -5.42 -8.20 -13.47
N LEU A 255 -4.43 -7.30 -13.48
CA LEU A 255 -3.37 -7.16 -12.48
C LEU A 255 -3.48 -5.86 -11.66
N SER A 256 -4.61 -5.12 -11.73
CA SER A 256 -4.76 -3.82 -11.05
C SER A 256 -6.08 -3.66 -10.28
N GLY A 257 -6.24 -2.50 -9.64
CA GLY A 257 -7.25 -2.26 -8.60
C GLY A 257 -6.72 -2.65 -7.21
N LEU A 258 -7.54 -2.54 -6.15
CA LEU A 258 -7.10 -2.80 -4.77
C LEU A 258 -5.78 -2.07 -4.41
N ALA A 259 -5.68 -0.79 -4.78
CA ALA A 259 -4.46 0.01 -4.65
C ALA A 259 -3.23 -0.51 -5.42
N ALA A 260 -3.44 -1.21 -6.54
CA ALA A 260 -2.44 -1.44 -7.57
C ALA A 260 -2.77 -0.66 -8.84
N CYS A 261 -1.76 -0.04 -9.43
CA CYS A 261 -1.82 0.64 -10.72
C CYS A 261 -0.98 -0.10 -11.75
N SER A 262 -1.27 0.13 -13.04
CA SER A 262 -0.45 -0.44 -14.11
C SER A 262 0.30 0.61 -14.91
N LEU A 263 1.50 0.25 -15.34
CA LEU A 263 2.34 1.02 -16.26
C LEU A 263 2.68 0.16 -17.49
N ASN A 264 3.00 0.82 -18.60
CA ASN A 264 3.58 0.12 -19.75
C ASN A 264 4.98 -0.42 -19.37
N PRO A 265 5.30 -1.69 -19.65
CA PRO A 265 6.64 -2.25 -19.42
C PRO A 265 7.77 -1.43 -20.05
N ALA A 266 7.56 -0.83 -21.22
CA ALA A 266 8.51 0.06 -21.87
C ALA A 266 8.90 1.23 -20.95
N THR A 267 7.93 1.84 -20.26
CA THR A 267 8.20 2.91 -19.28
C THR A 267 9.10 2.40 -18.16
N MET A 268 8.85 1.18 -17.67
CA MET A 268 9.64 0.59 -16.58
C MET A 268 11.12 0.40 -16.97
N TYR A 269 11.39 -0.07 -18.19
CA TYR A 269 12.75 -0.22 -18.71
C TYR A 269 13.45 1.11 -19.01
N ILE A 270 12.73 2.05 -19.62
CA ILE A 270 13.27 3.37 -20.00
C ILE A 270 13.63 4.20 -18.77
N LEU A 271 12.90 4.04 -17.66
CA LEU A 271 13.20 4.65 -16.36
C LEU A 271 14.23 3.86 -15.55
N ASP A 272 15.28 3.39 -16.23
CA ASP A 272 16.42 2.67 -15.67
C ASP A 272 16.09 1.44 -14.81
N GLU A 273 14.94 0.79 -15.06
CA GLU A 273 14.51 -0.40 -14.31
C GLU A 273 14.37 -0.15 -12.80
N PHE A 274 14.23 1.12 -12.38
CA PHE A 274 13.90 1.45 -10.98
C PHE A 274 12.52 0.96 -10.56
N ILE A 275 11.60 0.82 -11.53
CA ILE A 275 10.25 0.32 -11.33
C ILE A 275 10.21 -1.13 -11.80
N ALA A 276 9.98 -2.04 -10.87
CA ALA A 276 9.73 -3.45 -11.15
C ALA A 276 8.29 -3.83 -10.79
N THR A 277 7.80 -4.98 -11.27
CA THR A 277 6.53 -5.55 -10.85
C THR A 277 6.52 -5.74 -9.33
N GLY A 278 5.50 -5.20 -8.65
CA GLY A 278 5.42 -5.20 -7.19
C GLY A 278 6.20 -4.08 -6.51
N SER A 279 6.89 -3.20 -7.25
CA SER A 279 7.38 -1.95 -6.69
C SER A 279 6.22 -1.09 -6.21
N GLN A 280 6.39 -0.42 -5.07
CA GLN A 280 5.43 0.55 -4.57
C GLN A 280 5.81 1.94 -5.08
N LEU A 281 4.90 2.58 -5.81
CA LEU A 281 4.97 4.02 -6.08
C LEU A 281 4.25 4.79 -4.98
N LYS A 282 4.82 5.94 -4.61
CA LYS A 282 4.10 6.98 -3.87
C LYS A 282 3.49 7.91 -4.89
N LEU A 283 2.16 7.97 -4.89
CA LEU A 283 1.40 8.74 -5.85
C LEU A 283 0.93 10.04 -5.22
N GLU A 284 0.77 11.04 -6.08
CA GLU A 284 0.08 12.28 -5.76
C GLU A 284 -1.39 12.01 -5.38
N ARG A 285 -2.09 11.23 -6.24
CA ARG A 285 -3.53 10.95 -6.18
C ARG A 285 -3.83 9.59 -6.86
N PRO A 286 -5.02 8.98 -6.65
CA PRO A 286 -6.03 9.30 -5.63
C PRO A 286 -5.64 8.83 -4.22
N GLY A 287 -4.69 7.89 -4.11
CA GLY A 287 -4.20 7.33 -2.86
C GLY A 287 -2.72 7.62 -2.61
N LYS A 288 -2.26 7.39 -1.38
CA LYS A 288 -0.87 7.69 -0.96
C LYS A 288 0.19 6.82 -1.64
N ALA A 289 -0.20 5.64 -2.10
CA ALA A 289 0.70 4.66 -2.69
C ALA A 289 -0.08 3.67 -3.55
N ALA A 290 0.57 3.12 -4.55
CA ALA A 290 0.08 1.98 -5.31
C ALA A 290 1.20 0.97 -5.56
N ALA A 291 0.86 -0.31 -5.59
CA ALA A 291 1.76 -1.33 -6.16
C ALA A 291 1.71 -1.25 -7.69
N VAL A 292 2.85 -1.44 -8.36
CA VAL A 292 2.93 -1.38 -9.81
C VAL A 292 2.81 -2.77 -10.41
N THR A 293 2.00 -2.89 -11.45
CA THR A 293 1.91 -4.06 -12.32
C THR A 293 2.08 -3.68 -13.79
N PRO A 294 2.48 -4.61 -14.67
CA PRO A 294 2.60 -4.32 -16.09
C PRO A 294 1.23 -4.31 -16.79
N CYS A 295 1.07 -3.43 -17.78
CA CYS A 295 0.01 -3.47 -18.78
C CYS A 295 0.59 -3.05 -20.13
N ASP A 296 0.68 -3.98 -21.06
CA ASP A 296 1.27 -3.81 -22.40
C ASP A 296 0.31 -3.17 -23.43
N LEU A 297 -0.95 -2.95 -23.06
CA LEU A 297 -1.98 -2.34 -23.93
C LEU A 297 -2.06 -0.80 -23.83
N ILE A 298 -1.52 -0.21 -22.77
CA ILE A 298 -1.57 1.25 -22.54
C ILE A 298 -0.36 1.95 -23.15
N GLU A 299 -0.42 3.26 -23.36
CA GLU A 299 0.67 3.99 -24.01
C GLU A 299 1.93 4.02 -23.13
N GLY A 300 3.08 3.69 -23.72
CA GLY A 300 4.40 3.85 -23.10
C GLY A 300 4.98 5.24 -23.27
N PRO A 301 6.30 5.43 -23.04
CA PRO A 301 6.89 6.75 -23.06
C PRO A 301 7.12 7.25 -24.48
N VAL A 302 7.24 8.59 -24.60
CA VAL A 302 7.81 9.23 -25.79
C VAL A 302 9.21 9.71 -25.42
N VAL A 303 10.20 9.33 -26.20
CA VAL A 303 11.61 9.61 -25.90
C VAL A 303 12.32 10.29 -27.06
N ARG A 304 13.28 11.14 -26.72
CA ARG A 304 14.29 11.66 -27.63
C ARG A 304 15.56 10.82 -27.51
N LEU A 305 16.05 10.32 -28.64
CA LEU A 305 17.31 9.59 -28.73
C LEU A 305 18.50 10.55 -28.90
N LYS A 306 19.72 10.07 -28.67
CA LYS A 306 21.02 10.78 -28.80
C LYS A 306 21.34 11.39 -30.19
N GLY A 307 20.41 11.41 -31.13
CA GLY A 307 20.51 12.12 -32.41
C GLY A 307 19.37 13.11 -32.64
N GLY A 308 18.58 13.43 -31.63
CA GLY A 308 17.42 14.33 -31.72
C GLY A 308 16.13 13.65 -32.22
N THR A 309 16.20 12.43 -32.76
CA THR A 309 15.02 11.65 -33.20
C THR A 309 14.09 11.37 -32.02
N VAL A 310 12.78 11.57 -32.24
CA VAL A 310 11.71 11.35 -31.25
C VAL A 310 10.85 10.18 -31.66
N ILE A 311 10.66 9.23 -30.75
CA ILE A 311 9.86 8.01 -30.97
C ILE A 311 8.92 7.74 -29.81
N ARG A 312 7.78 7.09 -30.11
CA ARG A 312 6.88 6.46 -29.14
C ARG A 312 7.39 5.04 -28.90
N VAL A 313 7.43 4.61 -27.65
CA VAL A 313 7.96 3.29 -27.27
C VAL A 313 6.86 2.56 -26.52
N ASN A 314 6.26 1.55 -27.14
CA ASN A 314 5.10 0.86 -26.55
C ASN A 314 5.39 -0.60 -26.16
N THR A 315 6.54 -1.14 -26.57
CA THR A 315 6.90 -2.56 -26.34
C THR A 315 8.14 -2.68 -25.47
N GLU A 316 8.19 -3.75 -24.68
CA GLU A 316 9.36 -4.09 -23.86
C GLU A 316 10.59 -4.33 -24.74
N GLU A 317 10.43 -5.03 -25.86
CA GLU A 317 11.51 -5.36 -26.78
C GLU A 317 12.13 -4.11 -27.41
N GLU A 318 11.32 -3.13 -27.79
CA GLU A 318 11.82 -1.84 -28.27
C GLU A 318 12.54 -1.08 -27.16
N ALA A 319 11.94 -0.97 -25.97
CA ALA A 319 12.53 -0.27 -24.84
C ALA A 319 13.92 -0.80 -24.49
N ARG A 320 14.08 -2.13 -24.40
CA ARG A 320 15.39 -2.78 -24.16
C ARG A 320 16.42 -2.45 -25.23
N ARG A 321 16.01 -2.37 -26.51
CA ARG A 321 16.92 -2.06 -27.64
C ARG A 321 17.42 -0.63 -27.65
N ILE A 322 16.62 0.32 -27.15
CA ILE A 322 16.92 1.76 -27.25
C ILE A 322 17.33 2.40 -25.93
N LYS A 323 17.20 1.72 -24.78
CA LYS A 323 17.43 2.28 -23.44
C LYS A 323 18.71 3.14 -23.37
N ASP A 324 19.84 2.60 -23.80
CA ASP A 324 21.15 3.29 -23.75
C ASP A 324 21.30 4.45 -24.75
N LYS A 325 20.36 4.57 -25.70
CA LYS A 325 20.29 5.62 -26.72
C LYS A 325 19.35 6.74 -26.34
N VAL A 326 18.55 6.59 -25.28
CA VAL A 326 17.66 7.64 -24.77
C VAL A 326 18.51 8.79 -24.22
N GLU A 327 18.19 10.01 -24.66
CA GLU A 327 18.77 11.25 -24.17
C GLU A 327 17.81 11.95 -23.21
N LYS A 328 16.51 11.97 -23.55
CA LYS A 328 15.48 12.65 -22.77
C LYS A 328 14.14 11.91 -22.89
N VAL A 329 13.46 11.72 -21.76
CA VAL A 329 12.07 11.25 -21.74
C VAL A 329 11.18 12.49 -21.84
N LEU A 330 10.38 12.57 -22.90
CA LEU A 330 9.49 13.70 -23.19
C LEU A 330 8.11 13.51 -22.57
N PHE A 331 7.65 12.26 -22.49
CA PHE A 331 6.40 11.85 -21.87
C PHE A 331 6.60 10.49 -21.19
N LEU A 332 6.08 10.33 -19.97
CA LEU A 332 6.26 9.10 -19.19
C LEU A 332 5.36 7.93 -19.64
N GLY A 333 4.28 8.22 -20.36
CA GLY A 333 3.26 7.22 -20.68
C GLY A 333 2.06 7.26 -19.73
N ASP A 334 1.23 6.23 -19.85
CA ASP A 334 0.03 6.06 -19.03
C ASP A 334 0.32 5.54 -17.63
N ILE A 335 -0.48 6.00 -16.67
CA ILE A 335 -0.72 5.29 -15.41
C ILE A 335 -2.19 4.87 -15.34
N LEU A 336 -2.42 3.57 -15.33
CA LEU A 336 -3.75 2.98 -15.26
C LEU A 336 -4.19 2.88 -13.81
N ILE A 337 -5.22 3.64 -13.43
CA ILE A 337 -5.77 3.69 -12.07
C ILE A 337 -7.25 3.29 -12.09
N SER A 338 -7.64 2.40 -11.18
CA SER A 338 -9.02 1.93 -11.09
C SER A 338 -9.94 3.02 -10.56
N TYR A 339 -11.14 3.12 -11.13
CA TYR A 339 -12.23 3.93 -10.58
C TYR A 339 -12.49 3.60 -9.09
N GLY A 340 -12.41 2.31 -8.73
CA GLY A 340 -12.60 1.85 -7.35
C GLY A 340 -11.62 2.49 -6.36
N ASP A 341 -10.39 2.80 -6.78
CA ASP A 341 -9.41 3.45 -5.92
C ASP A 341 -9.80 4.90 -5.61
N PHE A 342 -10.45 5.61 -6.56
CA PHE A 342 -10.99 6.96 -6.31
C PHE A 342 -12.16 6.91 -5.32
N VAL A 343 -13.06 5.95 -5.47
CA VAL A 343 -14.21 5.74 -4.58
C VAL A 343 -13.74 5.42 -3.16
N GLU A 344 -12.78 4.49 -3.02
CA GLU A 344 -12.26 4.07 -1.72
C GLU A 344 -11.58 5.23 -0.98
N GLN A 345 -10.79 6.04 -1.69
CA GLN A 345 -10.11 7.21 -1.12
C GLN A 345 -11.04 8.42 -0.94
N ASN A 346 -12.31 8.32 -1.36
CA ASN A 346 -13.27 9.42 -1.37
C ASN A 346 -12.70 10.67 -2.06
N HIS A 347 -12.04 10.46 -3.20
CA HIS A 347 -11.41 11.48 -4.02
C HIS A 347 -12.33 11.85 -5.18
N ILE A 348 -12.35 13.14 -5.57
CA ILE A 348 -13.10 13.59 -6.75
C ILE A 348 -12.55 12.97 -8.04
N LEU A 349 -13.42 12.66 -8.99
CA LEU A 349 -12.96 12.22 -10.30
C LEU A 349 -12.30 13.39 -11.03
N LEU A 350 -11.16 13.09 -11.63
CA LEU A 350 -10.42 13.99 -12.49
C LEU A 350 -10.83 13.75 -13.96
N PRO A 351 -10.71 14.75 -14.84
CA PRO A 351 -10.95 14.54 -16.27
C PRO A 351 -10.06 13.43 -16.82
N SER A 352 -10.65 12.48 -17.54
CA SER A 352 -9.91 11.40 -18.22
C SER A 352 -9.16 11.93 -19.43
N GLY A 353 -7.99 11.36 -19.71
CA GLY A 353 -7.36 11.49 -21.02
C GLY A 353 -8.25 10.96 -22.15
N TRP A 354 -8.01 11.46 -23.36
CA TRP A 354 -8.61 10.92 -24.58
C TRP A 354 -7.89 9.61 -24.95
N VAL A 355 -8.63 8.50 -24.89
CA VAL A 355 -8.10 7.13 -24.97
C VAL A 355 -8.99 6.24 -25.83
N GLU A 356 -8.45 5.13 -26.29
CA GLU A 356 -9.06 4.22 -27.26
C GLU A 356 -10.41 3.67 -26.76
N GLU A 357 -10.53 3.36 -25.48
CA GLU A 357 -11.75 2.83 -24.86
C GLU A 357 -12.90 3.85 -24.86
N TRP A 358 -12.60 5.15 -24.83
CA TRP A 358 -13.61 6.20 -24.96
C TRP A 358 -13.91 6.46 -26.44
N TRP A 359 -12.90 6.48 -27.30
CA TRP A 359 -13.08 6.67 -28.74
C TRP A 359 -13.98 5.59 -29.37
N VAL A 360 -13.78 4.33 -29.00
CA VAL A 360 -14.59 3.20 -29.52
C VAL A 360 -16.06 3.29 -29.10
N GLN A 361 -16.35 3.82 -27.90
CA GLN A 361 -17.74 4.06 -27.47
C GLN A 361 -18.40 5.19 -28.25
N GLU A 362 -17.66 6.24 -28.59
CA GLU A 362 -18.16 7.32 -29.45
C GLU A 362 -18.40 6.81 -30.88
N LEU A 363 -17.54 5.92 -31.38
CA LEU A 363 -17.74 5.24 -32.65
C LEU A 363 -19.02 4.38 -32.61
N GLU A 364 -19.14 3.48 -31.64
CA GLU A 364 -20.29 2.58 -31.51
C GLU A 364 -21.62 3.35 -31.42
N LYS A 365 -21.65 4.40 -30.60
CA LYS A 365 -22.82 5.28 -30.47
C LYS A 365 -23.23 5.89 -31.81
N VAL A 366 -22.28 6.41 -32.59
CA VAL A 366 -22.59 7.03 -33.89
C VAL A 366 -22.99 5.99 -34.93
N LEU A 367 -22.44 4.78 -34.90
CA LEU A 367 -22.88 3.69 -35.77
C LEU A 367 -24.34 3.33 -35.51
N GLU A 368 -24.75 3.27 -34.24
CA GLU A 368 -26.14 3.03 -33.84
C GLU A 368 -27.07 4.17 -34.26
N GLU A 369 -26.69 5.43 -33.98
CA GLU A 369 -27.48 6.61 -34.34
C GLU A 369 -27.69 6.74 -35.86
N LYS A 370 -26.70 6.34 -36.66
CA LYS A 370 -26.77 6.39 -38.13
C LYS A 370 -27.28 5.10 -38.78
N GLY A 371 -27.57 4.05 -38.01
CA GLY A 371 -28.00 2.75 -38.53
C GLY A 371 -26.97 2.07 -39.44
N LEU A 372 -25.68 2.27 -39.19
CA LEU A 372 -24.59 1.69 -39.97
C LEU A 372 -24.24 0.28 -39.48
N ASN A 373 -23.74 -0.57 -40.38
CA ASN A 373 -23.37 -1.94 -40.04
C ASN A 373 -22.12 -1.96 -39.15
N LYS A 374 -22.24 -2.53 -37.94
CA LYS A 374 -21.11 -2.70 -37.01
C LYS A 374 -20.03 -3.64 -37.56
N GLU A 375 -20.39 -4.56 -38.46
CA GLU A 375 -19.47 -5.54 -39.03
C GLU A 375 -18.31 -4.88 -39.78
N ASP A 376 -18.55 -3.73 -40.43
CA ASP A 376 -17.50 -2.96 -41.15
C ASP A 376 -16.39 -2.44 -40.21
N PHE A 377 -16.69 -2.38 -38.91
CA PHE A 377 -15.80 -1.88 -37.85
C PHE A 377 -15.44 -2.96 -36.82
N ARG A 378 -15.79 -4.23 -37.06
CA ARG A 378 -15.65 -5.33 -36.10
C ARG A 378 -14.26 -5.40 -35.47
N ASP A 379 -13.22 -5.37 -36.31
CA ASP A 379 -11.82 -5.37 -35.88
C ASP A 379 -11.48 -4.31 -34.82
N ILE A 380 -12.08 -3.12 -34.96
CA ILE A 380 -11.85 -1.97 -34.09
C ILE A 380 -12.70 -2.08 -32.82
N LEU A 381 -13.96 -2.52 -32.98
CA LEU A 381 -14.90 -2.66 -31.86
C LEU A 381 -14.47 -3.80 -30.92
N GLU A 382 -13.97 -4.92 -31.45
CA GLU A 382 -13.51 -6.06 -30.66
C GLU A 382 -12.13 -5.83 -30.04
N ASN A 383 -11.24 -5.08 -30.70
CA ASN A 383 -9.91 -4.74 -30.18
C ASN A 383 -9.55 -3.27 -30.44
N PRO A 384 -9.94 -2.34 -29.55
CA PRO A 384 -9.69 -0.91 -29.73
C PRO A 384 -8.21 -0.54 -29.60
N PHE A 385 -7.35 -1.44 -29.12
CA PHE A 385 -5.91 -1.21 -28.94
C PHE A 385 -5.09 -1.59 -30.17
N LYS A 386 -5.71 -2.22 -31.19
CA LYS A 386 -5.04 -2.57 -32.45
C LYS A 386 -4.58 -1.30 -33.16
N GLU A 387 -3.37 -1.33 -33.73
CA GLU A 387 -2.86 -0.18 -34.49
C GLU A 387 -3.77 0.14 -35.68
N ILE A 388 -4.08 1.42 -35.82
CA ILE A 388 -4.88 1.98 -36.92
C ILE A 388 -4.03 2.95 -37.71
N GLU A 389 -4.03 2.85 -39.05
CA GLU A 389 -3.34 3.82 -39.91
C GLU A 389 -3.98 5.21 -39.85
N ALA A 390 -3.19 6.26 -40.00
CA ALA A 390 -3.66 7.64 -39.92
C ALA A 390 -4.76 7.95 -40.94
N ARG A 391 -4.60 7.49 -42.18
CA ARG A 391 -5.60 7.70 -43.24
C ARG A 391 -6.96 7.12 -42.85
N LYS A 392 -6.97 5.91 -42.28
CA LYS A 392 -8.20 5.25 -41.80
C LYS A 392 -8.80 6.01 -40.62
N ALA A 393 -7.99 6.41 -39.64
CA ALA A 393 -8.47 7.19 -38.50
C ALA A 393 -9.11 8.53 -38.91
N ILE A 394 -8.48 9.25 -39.85
CA ILE A 394 -9.00 10.50 -40.40
C ILE A 394 -10.30 10.27 -41.17
N ASP A 395 -10.35 9.25 -42.04
CA ASP A 395 -11.53 8.93 -42.83
C ASP A 395 -12.75 8.62 -41.95
N ILE A 396 -12.55 7.84 -40.88
CA ILE A 396 -13.59 7.55 -39.89
C ILE A 396 -14.09 8.85 -39.24
N SER A 397 -13.18 9.70 -38.76
CA SER A 397 -13.55 10.97 -38.13
C SER A 397 -14.30 11.91 -39.09
N LEU A 398 -13.90 11.98 -40.36
CA LEU A 398 -14.58 12.81 -41.37
C LEU A 398 -15.97 12.28 -41.71
N LYS A 399 -16.10 10.97 -41.98
CA LYS A 399 -17.38 10.36 -42.38
C LYS A 399 -18.39 10.32 -41.24
N LEU A 400 -17.92 10.01 -40.03
CA LEU A 400 -18.79 9.79 -38.89
C LEU A 400 -18.96 11.03 -38.01
N GLY A 401 -18.03 11.99 -38.05
CA GLY A 401 -18.07 13.21 -37.26
C GLY A 401 -17.67 13.01 -35.80
N ILE A 402 -17.01 11.89 -35.49
CA ILE A 402 -16.41 11.60 -34.17
C ILE A 402 -15.02 12.24 -34.07
N PRO A 403 -14.52 12.53 -32.85
CA PRO A 403 -13.19 13.11 -32.72
C PRO A 403 -12.08 12.20 -33.24
N LEU A 404 -10.95 12.80 -33.61
CA LEU A 404 -9.78 12.08 -34.13
C LEU A 404 -9.31 11.00 -33.17
N HIS A 405 -8.88 9.87 -33.72
CA HIS A 405 -8.38 8.74 -32.94
C HIS A 405 -7.27 9.17 -31.95
N PRO A 406 -7.30 8.70 -30.69
CA PRO A 406 -6.35 9.07 -29.65
C PRO A 406 -4.88 8.91 -30.04
N ARG A 407 -4.51 7.82 -30.73
CA ARG A 407 -3.15 7.55 -31.28
C ARG A 407 -2.53 8.71 -32.06
N TYR A 408 -3.38 9.52 -32.70
CA TYR A 408 -2.99 10.65 -33.56
C TYR A 408 -3.42 12.01 -33.00
N THR A 409 -3.82 12.05 -31.72
CA THR A 409 -4.09 13.29 -31.00
C THR A 409 -2.86 13.67 -30.19
N TYR A 410 -2.33 14.88 -30.42
CA TYR A 410 -1.10 15.37 -29.79
C TYR A 410 -1.37 16.19 -28.52
N HIS A 411 -0.32 16.53 -27.77
CA HIS A 411 -0.45 17.21 -26.47
C HIS A 411 -0.64 18.73 -26.61
N TRP A 412 -1.65 19.12 -27.38
CA TRP A 412 -1.95 20.52 -27.73
C TRP A 412 -2.17 21.43 -26.52
N ASN A 413 -2.67 20.89 -25.41
CA ASN A 413 -2.97 21.61 -24.19
C ASN A 413 -1.73 22.11 -23.43
N TYR A 414 -0.52 21.64 -23.78
CA TYR A 414 0.73 22.12 -23.20
C TYR A 414 1.45 23.16 -24.06
N LEU A 415 0.88 23.52 -25.21
CA LEU A 415 1.44 24.55 -26.07
C LEU A 415 0.98 25.94 -25.64
N GLY A 416 1.90 26.91 -25.58
CA GLY A 416 1.53 28.31 -25.41
C GLY A 416 1.04 28.93 -26.72
N VAL A 417 0.32 30.05 -26.64
CA VAL A 417 -0.18 30.79 -27.81
C VAL A 417 0.94 31.17 -28.78
N GLU A 418 2.07 31.67 -28.26
CA GLU A 418 3.22 32.09 -29.07
C GLU A 418 3.92 30.92 -29.76
N ASP A 419 4.06 29.80 -29.06
CA ASP A 419 4.60 28.56 -29.63
C ASP A 419 3.68 28.00 -30.71
N PHE A 420 2.35 28.07 -30.49
CA PHE A 420 1.36 27.66 -31.49
C PHE A 420 1.42 28.55 -32.74
N LYS A 421 1.48 29.87 -32.60
CA LYS A 421 1.61 30.81 -33.74
C LYS A 421 2.88 30.53 -34.54
N TYR A 422 3.99 30.22 -33.86
CA TYR A 422 5.25 29.86 -34.49
C TYR A 422 5.17 28.53 -35.25
N LEU A 423 4.57 27.50 -34.64
CA LEU A 423 4.31 26.22 -35.29
C LEU A 423 3.50 26.41 -36.57
N TYR A 424 2.43 27.20 -36.49
CA TYR A 424 1.53 27.46 -37.60
C TYR A 424 2.22 28.21 -38.74
N SER A 425 3.07 29.20 -38.45
CA SER A 425 3.76 30.00 -39.46
C SER A 425 4.75 29.18 -40.30
N LYS A 426 5.37 28.14 -39.72
CA LYS A 426 6.27 27.21 -40.44
C LYS A 426 5.55 26.30 -41.44
N LEU A 427 4.23 26.15 -41.31
CA LEU A 427 3.43 25.24 -42.11
C LEU A 427 2.51 25.98 -43.08
N LYS A 428 2.09 27.21 -42.74
CA LYS A 428 1.20 28.04 -43.57
C LYS A 428 1.83 28.33 -44.93
N GLY A 429 1.07 28.06 -46.00
CA GLY A 429 1.48 28.38 -47.38
C GLY A 429 2.55 27.45 -47.95
N ARG A 430 2.98 26.43 -47.21
CA ARG A 430 3.97 25.46 -47.68
C ARG A 430 3.35 24.47 -48.67
N LYS A 431 4.13 24.06 -49.67
CA LYS A 431 3.80 22.89 -50.51
C LYS A 431 3.83 21.63 -49.66
N ILE A 432 2.77 20.85 -49.69
CA ILE A 432 2.63 19.62 -48.89
C ILE A 432 3.13 18.45 -49.72
N GLU A 433 4.27 17.91 -49.33
CA GLU A 433 4.87 16.68 -49.87
C GLU A 433 5.27 15.81 -48.67
N PHE A 434 5.07 14.49 -48.78
CA PHE A 434 5.35 13.55 -47.70
C PHE A 434 6.65 12.77 -47.99
N PRO A 435 7.50 12.50 -46.98
CA PRO A 435 7.40 13.00 -45.60
C PRO A 435 7.61 14.53 -45.52
N LEU A 436 7.09 15.17 -44.47
CA LEU A 436 7.34 16.61 -44.29
C LEU A 436 8.78 16.81 -43.80
N VAL A 437 9.58 17.51 -44.60
CA VAL A 437 10.99 17.81 -44.28
C VAL A 437 11.14 19.28 -43.91
N PHE A 438 11.75 19.60 -42.78
CA PHE A 438 12.07 20.96 -42.35
C PHE A 438 13.58 21.07 -42.17
N GLU A 439 14.15 22.22 -42.50
CA GLU A 439 15.51 22.55 -42.03
C GLU A 439 15.53 22.57 -40.50
N MET A 440 16.67 22.24 -39.91
CA MET A 440 16.81 22.26 -38.45
C MET A 440 16.51 23.65 -37.90
N ASP A 441 15.53 23.69 -37.00
CA ASP A 441 15.10 24.88 -36.30
C ASP A 441 14.81 24.46 -34.86
N GLU A 442 15.66 24.90 -33.93
CA GLU A 442 15.59 24.49 -32.53
C GLU A 442 14.25 24.85 -31.88
N LYS A 443 13.68 26.01 -32.21
CA LYS A 443 12.38 26.42 -31.65
C LYS A 443 11.28 25.53 -32.19
N PHE A 444 11.27 25.25 -33.49
CA PHE A 444 10.30 24.33 -34.08
C PHE A 444 10.44 22.91 -33.52
N LYS A 445 11.68 22.45 -33.35
CA LYS A 445 12.03 21.15 -32.76
C LYS A 445 11.51 21.02 -31.34
N GLU A 446 11.76 22.01 -30.49
CA GLU A 446 11.27 22.04 -29.11
C GLU A 446 9.73 22.00 -29.06
N ILE A 447 9.05 22.69 -29.98
CA ILE A 447 7.59 22.65 -30.06
C ILE A 447 7.10 21.24 -30.41
N LEU A 448 7.68 20.59 -31.42
CA LEU A 448 7.33 19.21 -31.78
C LEU A 448 7.58 18.23 -30.63
N GLU A 449 8.66 18.43 -29.87
CA GLU A 449 8.96 17.66 -28.65
C GLU A 449 7.90 17.89 -27.57
N LYS A 450 7.50 19.15 -27.31
CA LYS A 450 6.48 19.48 -26.28
C LYS A 450 5.14 18.78 -26.56
N ILE A 451 4.71 18.77 -27.82
CA ILE A 451 3.46 18.12 -28.23
C ILE A 451 3.61 16.62 -28.53
N CYS A 452 4.82 16.08 -28.38
CA CYS A 452 5.15 14.66 -28.52
C CYS A 452 4.84 14.06 -29.90
N ILE A 453 5.12 14.79 -30.98
CA ILE A 453 5.03 14.25 -32.34
C ILE A 453 6.29 13.45 -32.66
N PRO A 454 6.20 12.16 -33.06
CA PRO A 454 7.35 11.41 -33.54
C PRO A 454 7.94 12.01 -34.82
N HIS A 455 9.27 12.15 -34.86
CA HIS A 455 9.99 12.68 -36.01
C HIS A 455 11.45 12.23 -36.00
N LYS A 456 12.04 12.10 -37.18
CA LYS A 456 13.46 11.78 -37.36
C LYS A 456 14.27 13.06 -37.50
N VAL A 457 15.55 12.95 -37.14
CA VAL A 457 16.54 14.00 -37.38
C VAL A 457 17.67 13.40 -38.19
N GLU A 458 17.85 13.88 -39.42
CA GLU A 458 18.89 13.43 -40.34
C GLU A 458 19.50 14.62 -41.08
N LYS A 459 20.83 14.67 -41.20
CA LYS A 459 21.56 15.70 -41.97
C LYS A 459 21.06 17.14 -41.73
N ASN A 460 20.86 17.50 -40.46
CA ASN A 460 20.37 18.82 -40.06
C ASN A 460 18.95 19.16 -40.60
N SER A 461 18.10 18.14 -40.75
CA SER A 461 16.70 18.27 -41.13
C SER A 461 15.81 17.49 -40.16
N ILE A 462 14.60 18.00 -39.95
CA ILE A 462 13.53 17.36 -39.18
C ILE A 462 12.56 16.71 -40.18
N ILE A 463 12.32 15.41 -40.02
CA ILE A 463 11.49 14.63 -40.94
C ILE A 463 10.29 14.07 -40.18
N ILE A 464 9.08 14.46 -40.57
CA ILE A 464 7.82 13.93 -40.04
C ILE A 464 7.23 13.00 -41.10
N GLU A 465 7.22 11.70 -40.79
CA GLU A 465 6.69 10.66 -41.66
C GLU A 465 5.20 10.86 -41.94
N GLU A 466 4.73 10.37 -43.08
CA GLU A 466 3.36 10.59 -43.56
C GLU A 466 2.29 10.26 -42.51
N ASN A 467 2.47 9.15 -41.79
CA ASN A 467 1.51 8.66 -40.81
C ASN A 467 1.34 9.60 -39.59
N GLU A 468 2.34 10.44 -39.28
CA GLU A 468 2.23 11.48 -38.24
C GLU A 468 1.92 12.86 -38.85
N ALA A 469 2.43 13.11 -40.06
CA ALA A 469 2.25 14.36 -40.79
C ALA A 469 0.80 14.60 -41.20
N LEU A 470 0.08 13.58 -41.67
CA LEU A 470 -1.32 13.71 -42.10
C LEU A 470 -2.22 14.19 -40.94
N PRO A 471 -2.32 13.47 -39.81
CA PRO A 471 -3.15 13.92 -38.68
C PRO A 471 -2.71 15.28 -38.13
N PHE A 472 -1.41 15.57 -38.17
CA PHE A 472 -0.86 16.85 -37.75
C PHE A 472 -1.36 18.02 -38.60
N LEU A 473 -1.31 17.89 -39.93
CA LEU A 473 -1.81 18.91 -40.86
C LEU A 473 -3.34 19.05 -40.80
N TYR A 474 -4.07 17.94 -40.68
CA TYR A 474 -5.52 17.98 -40.51
C TYR A 474 -5.93 18.66 -39.19
N SER A 475 -5.26 18.31 -38.09
CA SER A 475 -5.50 18.93 -36.79
C SER A 475 -5.31 20.44 -36.87
N LEU A 476 -4.28 20.93 -37.55
CA LEU A 476 -3.99 22.35 -37.71
C LEU A 476 -4.94 23.09 -38.66
N GLY A 477 -5.84 22.41 -39.36
CA GLY A 477 -6.64 23.03 -40.41
C GLY A 477 -5.81 23.47 -41.62
N ILE A 478 -4.74 22.74 -41.93
CA ILE A 478 -3.96 22.95 -43.15
C ILE A 478 -4.49 22.04 -44.28
N LEU A 479 -5.01 20.87 -43.90
CA LEU A 479 -5.69 19.94 -44.80
C LEU A 479 -7.13 19.63 -44.31
N PRO A 480 -8.15 19.78 -45.17
CA PRO A 480 -8.14 20.60 -46.39
C PRO A 480 -7.84 22.08 -46.06
N LYS A 481 -7.36 22.86 -47.04
CA LYS A 481 -7.01 24.27 -46.82
C LYS A 481 -8.27 25.08 -46.45
N PHE A 482 -8.26 25.73 -45.29
CA PHE A 482 -9.38 26.53 -44.80
C PHE A 482 -9.45 27.95 -45.39
N GLU A 483 -10.65 28.55 -45.32
CA GLU A 483 -10.94 29.94 -45.70
C GLU A 483 -10.15 30.95 -44.86
N GLU A 484 -9.70 32.04 -45.50
CA GLU A 484 -8.92 33.12 -44.88
C GLU A 484 -9.64 33.82 -43.71
N GLU A 485 -10.96 33.75 -43.63
CA GLU A 485 -11.73 34.37 -42.55
C GLU A 485 -11.53 33.69 -41.19
N LYS A 486 -11.39 32.35 -41.17
CA LYS A 486 -11.10 31.62 -39.91
C LYS A 486 -9.68 31.85 -39.42
N LEU A 487 -8.77 32.23 -40.31
CA LEU A 487 -7.38 32.57 -39.99
C LEU A 487 -7.27 33.92 -39.26
N LYS A 488 -8.24 34.84 -39.38
CA LYS A 488 -8.26 36.08 -38.58
C LYS A 488 -8.38 35.78 -37.07
N ALA A 489 -8.95 34.64 -36.70
CA ALA A 489 -9.04 34.20 -35.31
C ALA A 489 -7.70 33.75 -34.70
N LEU A 490 -6.61 33.62 -35.49
CA LEU A 490 -5.27 33.41 -34.93
C LEU A 490 -4.74 34.62 -34.14
N GLU A 491 -5.31 35.81 -34.36
CA GLU A 491 -4.88 37.04 -33.71
C GLU A 491 -5.37 37.11 -32.24
N ASP A 492 -6.50 36.48 -31.93
CA ASP A 492 -7.14 36.54 -30.60
C ASP A 492 -7.70 35.17 -30.16
N PHE A 493 -6.83 34.32 -29.60
CA PHE A 493 -7.23 33.09 -28.92
C PHE A 493 -6.40 32.87 -27.64
N ARG A 494 -6.99 32.18 -26.65
CA ARG A 494 -6.35 31.91 -25.34
C ARG A 494 -5.93 30.46 -25.14
N ASP A 495 -6.61 29.53 -25.82
CA ASP A 495 -6.37 28.09 -25.70
C ASP A 495 -6.16 27.50 -27.11
N PRO A 496 -4.97 26.94 -27.41
CA PRO A 496 -4.71 26.32 -28.70
C PRO A 496 -5.66 25.19 -29.06
N LEU A 497 -6.07 24.33 -28.12
CA LEU A 497 -6.97 23.23 -28.41
C LEU A 497 -8.39 23.72 -28.73
N GLU A 498 -8.85 24.77 -28.06
CA GLU A 498 -10.12 25.43 -28.41
C GLU A 498 -10.05 26.05 -29.80
N PHE A 499 -8.95 26.72 -30.13
CA PHE A 499 -8.71 27.27 -31.46
C PHE A 499 -8.70 26.17 -32.53
N LEU A 500 -7.97 25.08 -32.30
CA LEU A 500 -7.92 23.94 -33.22
C LEU A 500 -9.31 23.36 -33.50
N ASN A 501 -10.18 23.23 -32.49
CA ASN A 501 -11.55 22.76 -32.70
C ASN A 501 -12.43 23.72 -33.52
N LYS A 502 -12.09 25.02 -33.60
CA LYS A 502 -12.79 26.00 -34.45
C LYS A 502 -12.32 25.94 -35.91
N VAL A 503 -11.03 25.66 -36.14
CA VAL A 503 -10.40 25.72 -37.47
C VAL A 503 -10.19 24.38 -38.14
N SER A 504 -10.13 23.28 -37.39
CA SER A 504 -9.96 21.92 -37.92
C SER A 504 -11.27 21.35 -38.45
N VAL A 505 -11.20 20.51 -39.50
CA VAL A 505 -12.37 19.69 -39.93
C VAL A 505 -12.58 18.52 -38.97
N LEU A 506 -11.52 18.13 -38.27
CA LEU A 506 -11.53 17.09 -37.26
C LEU A 506 -11.82 17.70 -35.89
N LYS A 507 -12.75 17.09 -35.17
CA LYS A 507 -12.91 17.37 -33.73
C LYS A 507 -11.71 16.79 -32.98
N LEU A 508 -11.13 17.56 -32.08
CA LEU A 508 -10.00 17.17 -31.25
C LEU A 508 -10.40 17.19 -29.77
N ARG A 509 -9.96 16.17 -29.02
CA ARG A 509 -10.14 16.09 -27.58
C ARG A 509 -8.81 16.38 -26.87
N ASN A 510 -8.86 16.72 -25.59
CA ASN A 510 -7.65 16.87 -24.81
C ASN A 510 -7.04 15.49 -24.53
N LYS A 511 -5.87 15.22 -25.13
CA LYS A 511 -5.16 13.94 -24.97
C LYS A 511 -4.68 13.72 -23.54
N ILE A 512 -4.25 14.79 -22.85
CA ILE A 512 -3.59 14.71 -21.54
C ILE A 512 -4.08 15.85 -20.62
N PRO A 513 -5.35 15.84 -20.21
CA PRO A 513 -5.91 16.87 -19.36
C PRO A 513 -5.36 16.84 -17.94
N PHE A 514 -4.88 15.67 -17.48
CA PHE A 514 -4.36 15.49 -16.14
C PHE A 514 -3.20 14.50 -16.11
N THR A 515 -2.18 14.82 -15.30
CA THR A 515 -1.03 13.96 -15.02
C THR A 515 -0.92 13.71 -13.52
N VAL A 516 -0.41 12.53 -13.15
CA VAL A 516 -0.26 12.12 -11.76
C VAL A 516 1.23 12.12 -11.39
N GLY A 517 1.58 12.88 -10.36
CA GLY A 517 2.90 12.85 -9.76
C GLY A 517 3.21 11.49 -9.12
N ALA A 518 4.45 11.02 -9.27
CA ALA A 518 4.87 9.76 -8.70
C ALA A 518 6.37 9.73 -8.37
N ARG A 519 6.70 8.98 -7.32
CA ARG A 519 8.09 8.62 -6.99
C ARG A 519 8.18 7.17 -6.55
N LEU A 520 9.40 6.65 -6.53
CA LEU A 520 9.66 5.34 -5.95
C LEU A 520 9.42 5.36 -4.43
N GLY A 521 8.53 4.49 -3.98
CA GLY A 521 8.31 4.14 -2.60
C GLY A 521 9.24 3.00 -2.21
N ARG A 522 8.69 1.81 -1.96
CA ARG A 522 9.46 0.62 -1.62
C ARG A 522 9.70 -0.21 -2.88
N PRO A 523 10.93 -0.69 -3.13
CA PRO A 523 11.17 -1.70 -4.16
C PRO A 523 10.38 -2.98 -3.90
N GLU A 524 10.32 -3.82 -4.93
CA GLU A 524 9.80 -5.18 -4.88
C GLU A 524 10.49 -6.04 -3.80
N LYS A 525 9.82 -7.08 -3.32
CA LYS A 525 10.37 -7.97 -2.29
C LYS A 525 9.79 -9.37 -2.41
N ALA A 526 10.65 -10.36 -2.57
CA ALA A 526 10.34 -11.78 -2.40
C ALA A 526 11.53 -12.46 -1.73
N LYS A 527 11.46 -12.70 -0.41
CA LYS A 527 12.57 -13.34 0.32
C LYS A 527 12.14 -14.02 1.62
N MET A 528 12.91 -15.03 2.03
CA MET A 528 12.72 -15.63 3.35
C MET A 528 12.86 -14.60 4.47
N ARG A 529 11.88 -14.59 5.39
CA ARG A 529 11.93 -13.74 6.57
C ARG A 529 12.90 -14.34 7.58
N ARG A 530 13.97 -13.61 7.87
CA ARG A 530 15.02 -14.04 8.81
C ARG A 530 15.13 -13.04 9.95
N LEU A 531 15.08 -13.54 11.20
CA LEU A 531 15.47 -12.72 12.34
C LEU A 531 16.95 -12.35 12.23
N LYS A 532 17.35 -11.20 12.80
CA LYS A 532 18.75 -10.71 12.76
C LYS A 532 19.77 -11.78 13.17
N THR A 533 19.41 -12.67 14.09
CA THR A 533 20.32 -13.72 14.59
C THR A 533 20.15 -15.07 13.93
N ARG A 534 19.25 -15.17 12.93
CA ARG A 534 18.99 -16.35 12.11
C ARG A 534 18.89 -17.64 12.95
N PRO A 535 18.02 -17.69 13.97
CA PRO A 535 17.88 -18.88 14.79
C PRO A 535 17.21 -20.01 13.98
N HIS A 536 17.62 -21.24 14.25
CA HIS A 536 16.97 -22.45 13.76
C HIS A 536 15.91 -22.95 14.76
N MET A 537 16.05 -22.59 16.04
CA MET A 537 15.12 -22.96 17.11
C MET A 537 14.92 -21.84 18.14
N LEU A 538 13.74 -21.82 18.75
CA LEU A 538 13.43 -21.00 19.92
C LEU A 538 13.83 -21.71 21.23
N PHE A 539 15.08 -22.17 21.28
CA PHE A 539 15.68 -22.79 22.45
C PHE A 539 16.74 -21.85 23.07
N PRO A 540 16.69 -21.58 24.39
CA PRO A 540 17.62 -20.67 25.04
C PRO A 540 18.98 -21.33 25.26
N LEU A 541 20.04 -20.75 24.69
CA LEU A 541 21.42 -21.23 24.80
C LEU A 541 22.31 -20.36 25.70
N GLY A 542 21.78 -19.27 26.24
CA GLY A 542 22.48 -18.41 27.19
C GLY A 542 23.80 -17.86 26.64
N SER A 543 24.78 -17.68 27.52
CA SER A 543 26.16 -17.32 27.15
C SER A 543 26.95 -18.52 26.63
N GLN A 544 26.56 -19.75 26.99
CA GLN A 544 27.25 -20.98 26.61
C GLN A 544 27.18 -21.27 25.10
N GLY A 545 26.17 -20.75 24.40
CA GLY A 545 26.13 -20.79 22.94
C GLY A 545 27.09 -19.82 22.25
N GLY A 546 27.85 -19.00 22.99
CA GLY A 546 28.78 -18.01 22.45
C GLY A 546 28.11 -16.91 21.60
N ARG A 547 28.91 -16.19 20.81
CA ARG A 547 28.44 -15.06 19.99
C ARG A 547 27.33 -15.46 19.02
N MET A 548 27.43 -16.66 18.43
CA MET A 548 26.48 -17.17 17.44
C MET A 548 25.26 -17.87 18.04
N ARG A 549 25.22 -18.07 19.37
CA ARG A 549 24.17 -18.86 20.05
C ARG A 549 24.08 -20.25 19.42
N SER A 550 25.23 -20.91 19.32
CA SER A 550 25.41 -22.21 18.69
C SER A 550 25.16 -23.34 19.69
N LEU A 551 24.35 -24.32 19.30
CA LEU A 551 24.18 -25.56 20.05
C LEU A 551 25.50 -26.35 20.10
N ASN A 552 26.26 -26.35 18.99
CA ASN A 552 27.55 -27.02 18.88
C ASN A 552 28.57 -26.46 19.89
N GLU A 553 28.57 -25.14 20.12
CA GLU A 553 29.40 -24.53 21.18
C GLU A 553 28.90 -24.88 22.58
N ALA A 554 27.57 -24.84 22.80
CA ALA A 554 26.99 -25.22 24.08
C ALA A 554 27.29 -26.69 24.45
N LEU A 555 27.38 -27.59 23.47
CA LEU A 555 27.74 -29.00 23.67
C LEU A 555 29.15 -29.20 24.21
N LYS A 556 30.11 -28.33 23.83
CA LYS A 556 31.48 -28.37 24.38
C LYS A 556 31.48 -28.11 25.89
N LYS A 557 30.58 -27.25 26.38
CA LYS A 557 30.39 -26.99 27.82
C LYS A 557 29.51 -28.05 28.51
N GLY A 558 28.67 -28.75 27.75
CA GLY A 558 27.80 -29.82 28.22
C GLY A 558 26.46 -29.38 28.81
N TYR A 559 26.35 -28.10 29.20
CA TYR A 559 25.14 -27.54 29.78
C TYR A 559 24.91 -26.09 29.33
N VAL A 560 23.69 -25.59 29.51
CA VAL A 560 23.35 -24.16 29.42
C VAL A 560 22.68 -23.70 30.72
N GLU A 561 22.89 -22.46 31.13
CA GLU A 561 22.25 -21.88 32.32
C GLU A 561 21.25 -20.80 31.91
N VAL A 562 19.96 -21.13 31.97
CA VAL A 562 18.90 -20.36 31.31
C VAL A 562 17.59 -20.41 32.10
N GLU A 563 16.73 -19.42 31.89
CA GLU A 563 15.36 -19.43 32.42
C GLU A 563 14.49 -20.40 31.62
N VAL A 564 13.95 -21.42 32.30
CA VAL A 564 13.12 -22.47 31.68
C VAL A 564 11.93 -22.82 32.58
N PRO A 565 10.84 -23.36 32.01
CA PRO A 565 9.69 -23.78 32.78
C PRO A 565 10.04 -24.84 33.82
N ILE A 566 9.29 -24.83 34.93
CA ILE A 566 9.43 -25.83 35.99
C ILE A 566 8.38 -26.92 35.75
N PHE A 567 8.83 -28.08 35.26
CA PHE A 567 8.03 -29.30 35.24
C PHE A 567 8.70 -30.37 36.10
N PHE A 568 7.92 -31.29 36.66
CA PHE A 568 8.43 -32.41 37.44
C PHE A 568 7.98 -33.74 36.84
N CYS A 569 8.93 -34.63 36.58
CA CYS A 569 8.64 -35.98 36.09
C CYS A 569 8.51 -36.94 37.29
N PRO A 570 7.35 -37.59 37.49
CA PRO A 570 7.17 -38.52 38.60
C PRO A 570 8.01 -39.80 38.42
N LYS A 571 8.17 -40.30 37.18
CA LYS A 571 8.91 -41.54 36.90
C LYS A 571 10.43 -41.40 37.03
N CYS A 572 10.99 -40.24 36.65
CA CYS A 572 12.42 -39.96 36.77
C CYS A 572 12.78 -39.19 38.04
N ASN A 573 11.81 -38.92 38.92
CA ASN A 573 11.96 -38.11 40.13
C ASN A 573 12.81 -36.83 39.92
N SER A 574 12.58 -36.09 38.84
CA SER A 574 13.47 -35.00 38.43
C SER A 574 12.77 -33.88 37.67
N LYS A 575 13.35 -32.68 37.79
CA LYS A 575 12.84 -31.48 37.11
C LYS A 575 13.10 -31.55 35.60
N ARG A 576 12.06 -31.33 34.81
CA ARG A 576 12.08 -31.25 33.34
C ARG A 576 11.59 -29.89 32.88
N MET A 577 11.83 -29.56 31.61
CA MET A 577 11.40 -28.28 31.00
C MET A 577 10.24 -28.43 30.02
N TYR A 578 9.86 -29.67 29.72
CA TYR A 578 8.81 -30.02 28.77
C TYR A 578 7.68 -30.74 29.48
N ARG A 579 6.46 -30.63 28.93
CA ARG A 579 5.26 -31.35 29.42
C ARG A 579 5.40 -32.87 29.34
N ILE A 580 6.24 -33.36 28.43
CA ILE A 580 6.59 -34.78 28.27
C ILE A 580 8.06 -34.95 28.63
N CYS A 581 8.36 -35.93 29.49
CA CYS A 581 9.74 -36.23 29.87
C CYS A 581 10.49 -36.83 28.67
N ARG A 582 11.56 -36.16 28.23
CA ARG A 582 12.39 -36.61 27.09
C ARG A 582 13.16 -37.90 27.35
N VAL A 583 13.30 -38.32 28.61
CA VAL A 583 14.05 -39.53 28.99
C VAL A 583 13.15 -40.77 29.06
N CYS A 584 11.99 -40.67 29.71
CA CYS A 584 11.13 -41.84 29.97
C CYS A 584 9.75 -41.78 29.30
N GLY A 585 9.44 -40.70 28.57
CA GLY A 585 8.16 -40.50 27.88
C GLY A 585 6.97 -40.12 28.79
N SER A 586 7.10 -40.15 30.12
CA SER A 586 5.97 -39.87 31.00
C SER A 586 5.52 -38.40 30.96
N ARG A 587 4.22 -38.14 31.19
CA ARG A 587 3.70 -36.79 31.41
C ARG A 587 4.31 -36.19 32.68
N THR A 588 4.65 -34.91 32.62
CA THR A 588 5.21 -34.16 33.74
C THR A 588 4.19 -33.18 34.32
N GLN A 589 4.40 -32.78 35.56
CA GLN A 589 3.50 -31.88 36.28
C GLN A 589 4.09 -30.47 36.33
N PRO A 590 3.31 -29.41 36.02
CA PRO A 590 3.80 -28.02 36.08
C PRO A 590 3.91 -27.54 37.53
N TYR A 591 5.00 -26.87 37.84
CA TYR A 591 5.26 -26.23 39.12
C TYR A 591 5.59 -24.75 38.94
N ARG A 592 5.56 -24.02 40.04
CA ARG A 592 5.87 -22.60 40.16
C ARG A 592 6.73 -22.39 41.39
N VAL A 593 7.59 -21.38 41.38
CA VAL A 593 8.45 -21.02 42.51
C VAL A 593 7.89 -19.78 43.21
N CYS A 594 7.69 -19.85 44.53
CA CYS A 594 7.32 -18.69 45.33
C CYS A 594 8.48 -17.68 45.35
N GLN A 595 8.19 -16.40 45.06
CA GLN A 595 9.21 -15.36 45.06
C GLN A 595 9.62 -14.90 46.47
N ASN A 596 8.82 -15.24 47.49
CA ASN A 596 9.10 -14.88 48.88
C ASN A 596 9.94 -15.97 49.58
N CYS A 597 9.48 -17.23 49.54
CA CYS A 597 10.13 -18.33 50.29
C CYS A 597 10.85 -19.38 49.41
N GLY A 598 10.87 -19.22 48.08
CA GLY A 598 11.53 -20.17 47.17
C GLY A 598 10.88 -21.55 47.02
N LYS A 599 9.79 -21.84 47.75
CA LYS A 599 9.12 -23.15 47.70
C LYS A 599 8.46 -23.41 46.33
N TYR A 600 8.60 -24.65 45.85
CA TYR A 600 7.89 -25.12 44.66
C TYR A 600 6.44 -25.46 45.00
N THR A 601 5.50 -24.91 44.24
CA THR A 601 4.07 -25.08 44.45
C THR A 601 3.33 -25.07 43.12
N ARG A 602 2.12 -25.62 43.10
CA ARG A 602 1.21 -25.54 41.94
C ARG A 602 0.31 -24.30 42.00
N LYS A 603 0.23 -23.62 43.15
CA LYS A 603 -0.63 -22.45 43.37
C LYS A 603 -0.08 -21.19 42.69
N LYS A 604 -0.96 -20.34 42.15
CA LYS A 604 -0.60 -19.04 41.53
C LYS A 604 -0.12 -18.01 42.55
N ILE A 605 -0.57 -18.13 43.80
CA ILE A 605 -0.19 -17.28 44.94
C ILE A 605 0.30 -18.18 46.06
N HIS A 606 1.39 -17.78 46.72
CA HIS A 606 1.96 -18.47 47.87
C HIS A 606 2.69 -17.46 48.75
N CYS A 607 2.48 -17.49 50.07
CA CYS A 607 2.99 -16.49 51.02
C CYS A 607 2.63 -15.04 50.61
N GLY A 608 1.38 -14.79 50.21
CA GLY A 608 0.91 -13.47 49.76
C GLY A 608 1.46 -12.98 48.41
N ALA A 609 2.48 -13.63 47.85
CA ALA A 609 3.13 -13.23 46.61
C ALA A 609 2.72 -14.09 45.41
N LYS A 610 2.72 -13.48 44.21
CA LYS A 610 2.53 -14.21 42.94
C LYS A 610 3.73 -15.14 42.70
N THR A 611 3.45 -16.40 42.34
CA THR A 611 4.49 -17.41 42.05
C THR A 611 4.91 -17.38 40.59
N LYS A 612 6.17 -17.71 40.29
CA LYS A 612 6.77 -17.67 38.95
C LYS A 612 6.82 -19.07 38.32
N PRO A 613 6.35 -19.29 37.07
CA PRO A 613 6.28 -20.64 36.48
C PRO A 613 7.59 -21.12 35.83
N PHE A 614 8.68 -20.38 35.99
CA PHE A 614 9.98 -20.66 35.42
C PHE A 614 11.08 -20.27 36.40
N GLU A 615 12.25 -20.91 36.27
CA GLU A 615 13.44 -20.63 37.07
C GLU A 615 14.69 -20.63 36.20
N LYS A 616 15.72 -19.90 36.63
CA LYS A 616 17.05 -20.00 36.04
C LYS A 616 17.72 -21.26 36.57
N ARG A 617 18.12 -22.18 35.69
CA ARG A 617 18.83 -23.41 36.08
C ARG A 617 19.75 -23.94 34.98
N LYS A 618 20.65 -24.85 35.36
CA LYS A 618 21.46 -25.63 34.42
C LYS A 618 20.61 -26.70 33.74
N VAL A 619 20.75 -26.77 32.42
CA VAL A 619 20.07 -27.74 31.55
C VAL A 619 21.14 -28.56 30.86
N ASP A 620 21.02 -29.89 30.96
CA ASP A 620 21.91 -30.83 30.28
C ASP A 620 21.63 -30.85 28.77
N ILE A 621 22.55 -30.27 28.00
CA ILE A 621 22.43 -30.17 26.55
C ILE A 621 22.97 -31.41 25.85
N LYS A 622 23.92 -32.13 26.46
CA LYS A 622 24.43 -33.40 25.91
C LYS A 622 23.31 -34.44 25.87
N LEU A 623 22.59 -34.59 26.98
CA LEU A 623 21.47 -35.52 27.07
C LEU A 623 20.36 -35.16 26.06
N LEU A 624 19.92 -33.89 26.06
CA LEU A 624 18.85 -33.44 25.16
C LEU A 624 19.22 -33.58 23.68
N THR A 625 20.47 -33.27 23.32
CA THR A 625 20.93 -33.39 21.93
C THR A 625 21.08 -34.85 21.52
N SER A 626 21.61 -35.72 22.39
CA SER A 626 21.73 -37.17 22.12
C SER A 626 20.37 -37.82 21.89
N ILE A 627 19.38 -37.49 22.74
CA ILE A 627 17.99 -37.94 22.54
C ILE A 627 17.45 -37.44 21.21
N ALA A 628 17.69 -36.16 20.88
CA ALA A 628 17.20 -35.56 19.64
C ALA A 628 17.82 -36.19 18.38
N THR A 629 19.14 -36.34 18.32
CA THR A 629 19.82 -36.93 17.14
C THR A 629 19.51 -38.41 16.97
N LYS A 630 19.48 -39.18 18.07
CA LYS A 630 19.10 -40.60 18.03
C LYS A 630 17.64 -40.77 17.61
N GLY A 631 16.73 -39.97 18.16
CA GLY A 631 15.32 -40.01 17.81
C GLY A 631 15.02 -39.60 16.37
N LEU A 632 15.81 -38.69 15.79
CA LEU A 632 15.67 -38.27 14.39
C LEU A 632 16.41 -39.18 13.40
N GLY A 633 17.39 -39.97 13.84
CA GLY A 633 18.30 -40.69 12.93
C GLY A 633 19.19 -39.75 12.10
N VAL A 634 19.44 -38.53 12.57
CA VAL A 634 20.16 -37.48 11.83
C VAL A 634 21.42 -37.07 12.58
N LYS A 635 22.55 -36.97 11.85
CA LYS A 635 23.80 -36.39 12.38
C LYS A 635 23.60 -34.90 12.68
N LEU A 636 24.18 -34.42 13.77
CA LEU A 636 24.09 -33.01 14.14
C LEU A 636 24.74 -32.13 13.04
N PRO A 637 24.02 -31.15 12.47
CA PRO A 637 24.61 -30.20 11.53
C PRO A 637 25.79 -29.41 12.15
N PRO A 638 26.71 -28.89 11.33
CA PRO A 638 27.89 -28.17 11.82
C PRO A 638 27.53 -26.90 12.60
N LEU A 639 26.35 -26.33 12.35
CA LEU A 639 25.87 -25.15 13.03
C LEU A 639 24.36 -25.18 13.23
N VAL A 640 23.93 -25.43 14.46
CA VAL A 640 22.53 -25.26 14.89
C VAL A 640 22.44 -24.05 15.82
N LYS A 641 21.51 -23.13 15.57
CA LYS A 641 21.44 -21.83 16.25
C LYS A 641 20.16 -21.73 17.07
N GLY A 642 20.29 -21.30 18.32
CA GLY A 642 19.18 -21.01 19.22
C GLY A 642 19.01 -19.51 19.48
N VAL A 643 18.34 -19.18 20.59
CA VAL A 643 18.16 -17.81 21.08
C VAL A 643 18.96 -17.59 22.37
N LYS A 644 19.23 -16.32 22.72
CA LYS A 644 19.91 -16.00 23.99
C LYS A 644 19.05 -16.37 25.19
N GLY A 645 17.75 -16.10 25.08
CA GLY A 645 16.71 -16.43 26.07
C GLY A 645 15.34 -16.38 25.39
N THR A 646 14.37 -17.10 25.93
CA THR A 646 12.99 -17.05 25.44
C THR A 646 12.31 -15.77 25.94
N SER A 647 11.56 -15.08 25.07
CA SER A 647 10.80 -13.87 25.42
C SER A 647 9.38 -14.15 25.87
N SER A 648 8.90 -15.40 25.76
CA SER A 648 7.54 -15.78 26.13
C SER A 648 7.30 -15.68 27.64
N LYS A 649 6.07 -15.36 28.05
CA LYS A 649 5.66 -15.22 29.47
C LYS A 649 5.98 -16.46 30.32
N GLY A 650 5.89 -17.64 29.72
CA GLY A 650 6.19 -18.92 30.37
C GLY A 650 7.62 -19.43 30.17
N LYS A 651 8.45 -18.73 29.39
CA LYS A 651 9.81 -19.14 28.98
C LYS A 651 9.91 -20.52 28.31
N ILE A 652 8.83 -21.01 27.72
CA ILE A 652 8.76 -22.34 27.10
C ILE A 652 9.75 -22.40 25.93
N ALA A 653 10.64 -23.40 25.95
CA ALA A 653 11.62 -23.66 24.91
C ALA A 653 11.04 -24.58 23.83
N GLU A 654 11.41 -24.33 22.57
CA GLU A 654 11.12 -25.24 21.46
C GLU A 654 11.95 -26.55 21.59
N PRO A 655 11.44 -27.71 21.15
CA PRO A 655 12.24 -28.93 21.04
C PRO A 655 13.47 -28.77 20.13
N ILE A 656 14.62 -29.30 20.54
CA ILE A 656 15.89 -29.21 19.79
C ILE A 656 15.79 -29.92 18.43
N GLU A 657 14.99 -30.99 18.36
CA GLU A 657 14.73 -31.78 17.15
C GLU A 657 14.31 -30.89 15.98
N LYS A 658 13.41 -29.92 16.22
CA LYS A 658 12.97 -28.96 15.19
C LYS A 658 14.12 -28.09 14.71
N GLY A 659 14.99 -27.64 15.62
CA GLY A 659 16.18 -26.85 15.27
C GLY A 659 17.18 -27.60 14.40
N ILE A 660 17.38 -28.88 14.69
CA ILE A 660 18.27 -29.77 13.90
C ILE A 660 17.73 -29.93 12.47
N LEU A 661 16.44 -30.24 12.33
CA LEU A 661 15.81 -30.40 11.01
C LEU A 661 15.82 -29.09 10.21
N ARG A 662 15.52 -27.95 10.86
CA ARG A 662 15.58 -26.63 10.21
C ARG A 662 17.00 -26.28 9.74
N ALA A 663 18.01 -26.56 10.55
CA ALA A 663 19.41 -26.35 10.16
C ALA A 663 19.84 -27.26 9.01
N LYS A 664 19.39 -28.53 8.99
CA LYS A 664 19.64 -29.46 7.88
C LYS A 664 19.10 -28.92 6.56
N ASN A 665 17.88 -28.38 6.58
CA ASN A 665 17.19 -27.86 5.39
C ASN A 665 17.41 -26.34 5.17
N ARG A 666 18.36 -25.72 5.88
CA ARG A 666 18.73 -24.30 5.72
C ARG A 666 17.58 -23.28 5.89
N VAL A 667 16.57 -23.62 6.69
CA VAL A 667 15.42 -22.75 7.01
C VAL A 667 15.52 -22.16 8.42
N TYR A 668 14.90 -20.98 8.62
CA TYR A 668 15.03 -20.22 9.86
C TYR A 668 13.68 -19.99 10.52
N VAL A 669 13.66 -20.04 11.86
CA VAL A 669 12.44 -19.88 12.65
C VAL A 669 12.20 -18.41 12.99
N ASN A 670 10.94 -17.99 12.97
CA ASN A 670 10.50 -16.69 13.46
C ASN A 670 10.10 -16.77 14.95
N LYS A 671 9.75 -15.62 15.56
CA LYS A 671 9.50 -15.50 17.02
C LYS A 671 8.36 -16.39 17.54
N ASP A 672 7.44 -16.79 16.68
CA ASP A 672 6.25 -17.60 16.98
C ASP A 672 6.42 -19.09 16.64
N GLY A 673 7.57 -19.50 16.11
CA GLY A 673 7.84 -20.89 15.71
C GLY A 673 7.57 -21.20 14.24
N THR A 674 7.03 -20.24 13.47
CA THR A 674 6.75 -20.40 12.03
C THR A 674 7.98 -20.14 11.17
N ILE A 675 7.96 -20.62 9.93
CA ILE A 675 8.86 -20.20 8.85
C ILE A 675 8.02 -19.30 7.94
N ARG A 676 8.55 -18.13 7.56
CA ARG A 676 7.79 -17.16 6.77
C ARG A 676 8.58 -16.71 5.54
N PHE A 677 7.86 -16.50 4.46
CA PHE A 677 8.34 -15.90 3.23
C PHE A 677 7.64 -14.55 3.09
N ASP A 678 8.41 -13.46 3.02
CA ASP A 678 7.84 -12.12 2.86
C ASP A 678 7.80 -11.79 1.37
N CYS A 679 6.60 -11.67 0.80
CA CYS A 679 6.36 -11.17 -0.55
C CYS A 679 5.65 -9.81 -0.54
N ILE A 680 5.72 -9.10 -1.67
CA ILE A 680 4.71 -8.09 -1.99
C ILE A 680 3.62 -8.78 -2.79
N GLU A 681 2.39 -8.64 -2.31
CA GLU A 681 1.20 -9.16 -2.96
C GLU A 681 0.69 -8.09 -3.94
N VAL A 682 0.37 -8.53 -5.15
CA VAL A 682 -0.31 -7.73 -6.17
C VAL A 682 -1.60 -8.45 -6.54
N PRO A 683 -2.69 -7.72 -6.81
CA PRO A 683 -3.97 -8.33 -7.15
C PRO A 683 -3.91 -8.98 -8.52
N ILE A 684 -4.59 -10.11 -8.66
CA ILE A 684 -4.87 -10.73 -9.95
C ILE A 684 -6.28 -11.33 -9.92
N THR A 685 -7.02 -11.17 -11.02
CA THR A 685 -8.34 -11.80 -11.18
C THR A 685 -8.37 -12.83 -12.29
N HIS A 686 -7.51 -12.69 -13.30
CA HIS A 686 -7.45 -13.61 -14.43
C HIS A 686 -6.00 -13.85 -14.85
N PHE A 687 -5.72 -15.07 -15.27
CA PHE A 687 -4.41 -15.50 -15.75
C PHE A 687 -4.54 -16.27 -17.07
N ARG A 688 -3.48 -16.30 -17.87
CA ARG A 688 -3.36 -17.29 -18.95
C ARG A 688 -2.44 -18.41 -18.47
N PRO A 689 -2.77 -19.70 -18.70
CA PRO A 689 -1.95 -20.83 -18.24
C PRO A 689 -0.45 -20.69 -18.59
N LYS A 690 -0.15 -20.26 -19.82
CA LYS A 690 1.23 -20.06 -20.29
C LYS A 690 2.06 -19.10 -19.44
N GLU A 691 1.42 -18.11 -18.81
CA GLU A 691 2.11 -17.06 -18.05
C GLU A 691 2.63 -17.54 -16.70
N ILE A 692 2.06 -18.64 -16.20
CA ILE A 692 2.43 -19.26 -14.93
C ILE A 692 3.01 -20.66 -15.13
N GLY A 693 3.28 -21.04 -16.38
CA GLY A 693 3.92 -22.31 -16.74
C GLY A 693 3.05 -23.54 -16.50
N LEU A 694 1.73 -23.42 -16.65
CA LEU A 694 0.82 -24.57 -16.55
C LEU A 694 0.34 -25.02 -17.94
N SER A 695 0.30 -26.33 -18.12
CA SER A 695 -0.38 -26.98 -19.25
C SER A 695 -1.90 -26.94 -19.10
N VAL A 696 -2.63 -27.16 -20.20
CA VAL A 696 -4.10 -27.26 -20.18
C VAL A 696 -4.56 -28.39 -19.26
N GLU A 697 -3.86 -29.53 -19.26
CA GLU A 697 -4.17 -30.68 -18.43
C GLU A 697 -4.04 -30.36 -16.93
N GLU A 698 -2.99 -29.65 -16.53
CA GLU A 698 -2.77 -29.24 -15.14
C GLU A 698 -3.85 -28.25 -14.68
N VAL A 699 -4.20 -27.28 -15.52
CA VAL A 699 -5.27 -26.31 -15.24
C VAL A 699 -6.61 -27.03 -15.04
N LYS A 700 -6.95 -27.99 -15.91
CA LYS A 700 -8.14 -28.83 -15.74
C LYS A 700 -8.09 -29.68 -14.47
N ALA A 701 -6.92 -30.23 -14.12
CA ALA A 701 -6.74 -31.01 -12.90
C ALA A 701 -6.93 -30.18 -11.62
N LEU A 702 -6.61 -28.89 -11.65
CA LEU A 702 -6.89 -27.93 -10.56
C LEU A 702 -8.37 -27.54 -10.46
N GLY A 703 -9.21 -27.92 -11.43
CA GLY A 703 -10.65 -27.70 -11.42
C GLY A 703 -11.14 -26.55 -12.30
N TYR A 704 -10.23 -25.86 -13.00
CA TYR A 704 -10.59 -24.86 -14.00
C TYR A 704 -11.08 -25.54 -15.28
N LYS A 705 -12.36 -25.37 -15.61
CA LYS A 705 -12.98 -26.03 -16.77
C LYS A 705 -13.22 -25.10 -17.94
N TYR A 706 -13.56 -23.86 -17.63
CA TYR A 706 -13.99 -22.87 -18.60
C TYR A 706 -13.14 -21.61 -18.51
N ASP A 707 -12.95 -20.94 -19.65
CA ASP A 707 -12.38 -19.61 -19.72
C ASP A 707 -13.39 -18.53 -19.26
N VAL A 708 -12.97 -17.27 -19.27
CA VAL A 708 -13.82 -16.13 -18.87
C VAL A 708 -15.09 -15.95 -19.71
N PHE A 709 -15.14 -16.55 -20.91
CA PHE A 709 -16.28 -16.47 -21.82
C PHE A 709 -17.19 -17.71 -21.72
N GLY A 710 -16.84 -18.68 -20.87
CA GLY A 710 -17.60 -19.92 -20.68
C GLY A 710 -17.23 -21.04 -21.68
N ASN A 711 -16.19 -20.86 -22.50
CA ASN A 711 -15.72 -21.92 -23.40
C ASN A 711 -14.83 -22.91 -22.65
N GLU A 712 -14.80 -24.17 -23.09
CA GLU A 712 -13.87 -25.15 -22.51
C GLU A 712 -12.42 -24.69 -22.71
N ILE A 713 -11.57 -24.95 -21.71
CA ILE A 713 -10.14 -24.63 -21.81
C ILE A 713 -9.48 -25.66 -22.72
N GLU A 714 -8.99 -25.23 -23.87
CA GLU A 714 -8.33 -26.03 -24.89
C GLU A 714 -6.94 -25.48 -25.27
N SER A 715 -6.61 -24.25 -24.83
CA SER A 715 -5.35 -23.57 -25.13
C SER A 715 -4.76 -22.89 -23.89
N GLU A 716 -3.43 -22.90 -23.80
CA GLU A 716 -2.66 -22.17 -22.78
C GLU A 716 -2.73 -20.65 -22.93
N ASP A 717 -3.25 -20.17 -24.06
CA ASP A 717 -3.52 -18.76 -24.32
C ASP A 717 -4.87 -18.30 -23.78
N GLN A 718 -5.81 -19.17 -23.40
CA GLN A 718 -7.12 -18.71 -22.91
C GLN A 718 -7.00 -17.95 -21.59
N LEU A 719 -7.87 -16.95 -21.42
CA LEU A 719 -7.92 -16.16 -20.20
C LEU A 719 -8.88 -16.82 -19.20
N VAL A 720 -8.33 -17.28 -18.08
CA VAL A 720 -9.06 -18.04 -17.05
C VAL A 720 -9.27 -17.16 -15.82
N GLU A 721 -10.48 -17.19 -15.25
CA GLU A 721 -10.78 -16.53 -13.96
C GLU A 721 -10.12 -17.31 -12.82
N LEU A 722 -9.35 -16.63 -11.98
CA LEU A 722 -8.66 -17.23 -10.84
C LEU A 722 -9.65 -17.53 -9.71
N PHE A 723 -9.60 -18.73 -9.14
CA PHE A 723 -10.45 -19.04 -7.98
C PHE A 723 -10.07 -18.20 -6.75
N PRO A 724 -11.02 -17.86 -5.86
CA PRO A 724 -10.80 -16.88 -4.80
C PRO A 724 -9.68 -17.16 -3.80
N GLN A 725 -9.26 -18.43 -3.66
CA GLN A 725 -8.22 -18.85 -2.70
C GLN A 725 -6.93 -19.30 -3.37
N ASP A 726 -6.89 -19.34 -4.70
CA ASP A 726 -5.70 -19.73 -5.44
C ASP A 726 -4.75 -18.53 -5.52
N ILE A 727 -3.45 -18.81 -5.41
CA ILE A 727 -2.39 -17.80 -5.43
C ILE A 727 -1.28 -18.22 -6.37
N ILE A 728 -0.76 -17.25 -7.11
CA ILE A 728 0.41 -17.44 -7.97
C ILE A 728 1.63 -16.93 -7.20
N LEU A 729 2.53 -17.84 -6.85
CA LEU A 729 3.75 -17.51 -6.11
C LEU A 729 4.87 -17.11 -7.07
N PRO A 730 5.75 -16.17 -6.68
CA PRO A 730 6.91 -15.83 -7.50
C PRO A 730 7.87 -17.01 -7.58
N ASP A 731 8.43 -17.26 -8.77
CA ASP A 731 9.50 -18.23 -8.94
C ASP A 731 10.74 -17.76 -8.14
N CYS A 732 11.03 -18.46 -7.05
CA CYS A 732 12.07 -18.05 -6.13
C CYS A 732 13.20 -19.09 -6.13
N LYS A 733 14.31 -18.74 -6.78
CA LYS A 733 15.54 -19.54 -6.76
C LYS A 733 16.08 -19.81 -5.34
N GLU A 734 15.72 -19.02 -4.31
CA GLU A 734 16.05 -19.33 -2.91
C GLU A 734 15.32 -20.58 -2.37
N TRP A 735 14.26 -21.04 -3.04
CA TRP A 735 13.59 -22.32 -2.77
C TRP A 735 14.31 -23.49 -3.43
N GLY A 736 15.41 -23.28 -4.16
CA GLY A 736 16.15 -24.30 -4.93
C GLY A 736 16.70 -25.50 -4.15
N GLU A 737 16.38 -25.64 -2.86
CA GLU A 737 16.60 -26.87 -2.07
C GLU A 737 15.40 -27.21 -1.13
N ALA A 738 14.34 -26.39 -1.13
CA ALA A 738 13.19 -26.48 -0.23
C ALA A 738 11.84 -26.40 -0.97
N SER A 739 11.81 -26.67 -2.29
CA SER A 739 10.55 -26.95 -2.97
C SER A 739 9.97 -28.23 -2.38
N ALA A 740 8.85 -28.08 -1.68
CA ALA A 740 7.80 -29.08 -1.75
C ALA A 740 7.11 -28.89 -3.11
N ALA A 741 7.82 -29.30 -4.15
CA ALA A 741 7.30 -29.71 -5.45
C ALA A 741 7.83 -31.13 -5.64
#